data_AF-A0A9D6ULF4-F1
#
_entry.id   AF-A0A9D6ULF4-F1
#
_cell.length_a   1.000
_cell.length_b   1.000
_cell.length_c   1.000
_cell.angle_alpha   90.00
_cell.angle_beta   90.00
_cell.angle_gamma   90.00
#
_symmetry.space_group_name_H-M   'P 1'
#
loop_
_entity.id
_entity.type
_entity.pdbx_description
1 polymer ?
#
loop_
_entity_poly.entity_id
_entity_poly.type
_entity_poly.pdbx_seq_one_letter_code
_entity_poly.pdbx_strand_id
1 'polypeptide(L)'
;MRLLLFVVLLALANAAQDDLTRLRPGRPYRSSSNNPDPNSNDDSLRPIPGETITLADLTGPGMVNHIWLTVAANEYGWPRLLRLRVYYDGSATPSVDVPVGDFFAAGHGYERPVNSLMVVNGSSGRSRNSYWRMPFHKSCRITLTNEGRRRVSNVYYHVDWEKRTALPPDTAYFHAWYRQEIPARSGMPYTVLNVQGTGQYVGTLLNVIQNEAGWFGEGDELIYIDGEKTASIQGTGTEDYFNDAWSLRVSSGPYWGVPVAEGTGPGARMSAYRWHLRDPLPFKKSLRFDFEHAGWTYNANGSVRSAFEERADLFSSVAFWYQQGIARGLPELPYGSARLPHGNARQIEAESLFGAAKTSTGRVEVQKEVFWSRDLLLFRASSPGASLELPIDVPEAGHYEIVAQAAHAPDYGDYRVLLDSKPLQAGVELEHEPGANAGAEPAIQGWHSELYVAEDHLLGWVRLAPGRHTLTFVCTGKDARSTGYHLGLDTLILARIASPEATLPPAVPKTPAALIEAMDSPDPILRGLAAVALRDLGAQALPALTRLARALRQDQEIAVRMRAADAIAVQGRAALPVLGDLIAAAEAPNEHVHVQRSVALALGRIGPQAASAVPVLRKLEGVPRVGPAATTAIRSILPAGR
;
A
#
# COMPACT_ATOMS: atom_id res chain seq x y z
N MET A 1 -21.24 41.52 4.60
CA MET A 1 -20.23 40.46 4.80
C MET A 1 -20.36 39.29 3.81
N ARG A 2 -21.57 38.74 3.53
CA ARG A 2 -21.76 37.66 2.53
C ARG A 2 -21.41 38.03 1.08
N LEU A 3 -21.55 39.30 0.68
CA LEU A 3 -21.22 39.75 -0.67
C LEU A 3 -19.70 39.84 -0.93
N LEU A 4 -18.91 40.18 0.09
CA LEU A 4 -17.45 40.31 -0.02
C LEU A 4 -16.78 38.94 -0.17
N LEU A 5 -17.32 37.90 0.48
CA LEU A 5 -16.83 36.52 0.40
C LEU A 5 -17.02 35.92 -1.01
N PHE A 6 -18.11 36.27 -1.68
CA PHE A 6 -18.43 35.79 -3.03
C PHE A 6 -17.51 36.41 -4.10
N VAL A 7 -17.14 37.69 -3.94
CA VAL A 7 -16.26 38.41 -4.87
C VAL A 7 -14.80 37.91 -4.80
N VAL A 8 -14.32 37.53 -3.61
CA VAL A 8 -12.95 37.00 -3.43
C VAL A 8 -12.80 35.58 -3.99
N LEU A 9 -13.82 34.72 -3.84
CA LEU A 9 -13.84 33.37 -4.45
C LEU A 9 -13.86 33.43 -5.98
N LEU A 10 -14.61 34.37 -6.58
CA LEU A 10 -14.57 34.62 -8.02
C LEU A 10 -13.20 35.16 -8.49
N ALA A 11 -12.55 36.04 -7.73
CA ALA A 11 -11.25 36.59 -8.11
C ALA A 11 -10.12 35.55 -8.10
N LEU A 12 -10.12 34.60 -7.15
CA LEU A 12 -9.15 33.51 -7.10
C LEU A 12 -9.39 32.45 -8.19
N ALA A 13 -10.67 32.15 -8.49
CA ALA A 13 -11.03 31.30 -9.64
C ALA A 13 -10.63 31.97 -10.97
N ASN A 14 -10.86 33.27 -11.11
CA ASN A 14 -10.44 34.03 -12.29
C ASN A 14 -8.93 34.12 -12.41
N ALA A 15 -8.16 34.31 -11.33
CA ALA A 15 -6.69 34.33 -11.40
C ALA A 15 -6.10 32.96 -11.82
N ALA A 16 -6.70 31.85 -11.37
CA ALA A 16 -6.33 30.51 -11.82
C ALA A 16 -6.74 30.27 -13.29
N GLN A 17 -7.90 30.78 -13.72
CA GLN A 17 -8.34 30.74 -15.13
C GLN A 17 -7.49 31.63 -16.04
N ASP A 18 -7.09 32.81 -15.58
CA ASP A 18 -6.21 33.73 -16.31
C ASP A 18 -4.82 33.08 -16.51
N ASP A 19 -4.32 32.34 -15.51
CA ASP A 19 -3.09 31.54 -15.65
C ASP A 19 -3.22 30.37 -16.65
N LEU A 20 -4.44 29.87 -16.92
CA LEU A 20 -4.68 28.90 -17.99
C LEU A 20 -4.59 29.55 -19.38
N THR A 21 -4.88 30.85 -19.51
CA THR A 21 -4.76 31.58 -20.79
C THR A 21 -3.33 31.95 -21.13
N ARG A 22 -2.39 31.79 -20.19
CA ARG A 22 -0.95 31.99 -20.42
C ARG A 22 -0.33 30.72 -21.01
N LEU A 23 0.23 30.84 -22.21
CA LEU A 23 0.94 29.75 -22.86
C LEU A 23 2.19 29.36 -22.05
N ARG A 24 2.23 28.12 -21.57
CA ARG A 24 3.34 27.61 -20.75
C ARG A 24 4.46 27.03 -21.64
N PRO A 25 5.74 27.31 -21.34
CA PRO A 25 6.86 26.79 -22.11
C PRO A 25 7.16 25.34 -21.72
N GLY A 26 7.22 24.43 -22.70
CA GLY A 26 7.57 23.03 -22.47
C GLY A 26 6.88 22.11 -23.46
N ARG A 27 7.11 20.80 -23.31
CA ARG A 27 6.43 19.78 -24.12
C ARG A 27 5.84 18.70 -23.21
N PRO A 28 4.53 18.42 -23.30
CA PRO A 28 3.91 17.35 -22.51
C PRO A 28 4.27 15.98 -23.07
N TYR A 29 4.40 15.02 -22.16
CA TYR A 29 4.64 13.61 -22.44
C TYR A 29 3.90 12.75 -21.43
N ARG A 30 3.68 11.48 -21.79
CA ARG A 30 3.11 10.46 -20.91
C ARG A 30 3.93 9.18 -20.98
N SER A 31 4.17 8.58 -19.83
CA SER A 31 4.48 7.15 -19.72
C SER A 31 3.23 6.44 -19.23
N SER A 32 2.84 5.34 -19.86
CA SER A 32 1.58 4.65 -19.56
C SER A 32 1.71 3.14 -19.72
N SER A 33 0.73 2.40 -19.19
CA SER A 33 0.60 0.95 -19.38
C SER A 33 0.04 0.56 -20.75
N ASN A 34 -0.09 1.49 -21.70
CA ASN A 34 -0.71 1.24 -23.00
C ASN A 34 0.01 0.14 -23.77
N ASN A 35 -0.77 -0.61 -24.55
CA ASN A 35 -0.23 -1.61 -25.46
C ASN A 35 0.50 -0.91 -26.63
N PRO A 36 1.71 -1.38 -27.00
CA PRO A 36 2.39 -0.89 -28.21
C PRO A 36 1.65 -1.23 -29.51
N ASP A 37 0.82 -2.28 -29.53
CA ASP A 37 -0.05 -2.58 -30.66
C ASP A 37 -1.31 -1.69 -30.58
N PRO A 38 -1.51 -0.74 -31.52
CA PRO A 38 -2.66 0.15 -31.51
C PRO A 38 -4.01 -0.57 -31.74
N ASN A 39 -4.00 -1.85 -32.14
CA ASN A 39 -5.21 -2.66 -32.29
C ASN A 39 -5.50 -3.56 -31.08
N SER A 40 -4.69 -3.47 -30.01
CA SER A 40 -4.86 -4.23 -28.78
C SER A 40 -5.46 -3.36 -27.67
N ASN A 41 -6.30 -3.97 -26.83
CA ASN A 41 -6.86 -3.35 -25.61
C ASN A 41 -6.24 -3.94 -24.33
N ASP A 42 -5.16 -4.71 -24.44
CA ASP A 42 -4.41 -5.23 -23.29
C ASP A 42 -3.43 -4.17 -22.75
N ASP A 43 -3.98 -3.12 -22.13
CA ASP A 43 -3.25 -1.95 -21.60
C ASP A 43 -2.82 -2.12 -20.13
N SER A 44 -2.60 -3.36 -19.68
CA SER A 44 -2.34 -3.66 -18.28
C SER A 44 -1.03 -4.43 -18.04
N LEU A 45 -0.39 -4.11 -16.92
CA LEU A 45 0.73 -4.87 -16.38
C LEU A 45 0.24 -5.84 -15.31
N ARG A 46 0.91 -6.98 -15.14
CA ARG A 46 0.47 -8.06 -14.24
C ARG A 46 1.61 -8.53 -13.32
N PRO A 47 2.15 -7.62 -12.47
CA PRO A 47 3.35 -7.92 -11.72
C PRO A 47 3.15 -9.12 -10.79
N ILE A 48 4.01 -10.12 -10.93
CA ILE A 48 4.01 -11.28 -10.04
C ILE A 48 4.70 -10.92 -8.71
N PRO A 49 4.59 -11.75 -7.66
CA PRO A 49 5.30 -11.50 -6.40
C PRO A 49 6.77 -11.14 -6.60
N GLY A 50 7.15 -9.97 -6.09
CA GLY A 50 8.46 -9.32 -6.04
C GLY A 50 8.94 -8.74 -7.35
N GLU A 51 8.16 -8.85 -8.42
CA GLU A 51 8.44 -8.12 -9.65
C GLU A 51 8.38 -6.62 -9.37
N THR A 52 9.39 -5.90 -9.86
CA THR A 52 9.37 -4.45 -9.93
C THR A 52 9.15 -4.03 -11.37
N ILE A 53 8.03 -3.36 -11.63
CA ILE A 53 7.75 -2.74 -12.91
C ILE A 53 8.18 -1.27 -12.88
N THR A 54 8.70 -0.79 -14.01
CA THR A 54 9.03 0.63 -14.19
C THR A 54 7.81 1.33 -14.77
N LEU A 55 7.22 2.25 -14.01
CA LEU A 55 6.12 3.09 -14.47
C LEU A 55 6.63 4.23 -15.36
N ALA A 56 7.82 4.77 -15.06
CA ALA A 56 8.45 5.80 -15.88
C ALA A 56 9.98 5.75 -15.76
N ASP A 57 10.68 5.98 -16.86
CA ASP A 57 12.13 6.22 -16.92
C ASP A 57 12.38 7.42 -17.84
N LEU A 58 12.44 8.60 -17.22
CA LEU A 58 12.34 9.90 -17.90
C LEU A 58 13.70 10.55 -18.01
N THR A 59 14.00 11.18 -19.16
CA THR A 59 15.29 11.86 -19.43
C THR A 59 15.13 13.35 -19.75
N GLY A 60 15.97 14.16 -19.12
CA GLY A 60 16.08 15.62 -19.27
C GLY A 60 15.78 16.34 -17.96
N PRO A 61 15.84 17.68 -17.94
CA PRO A 61 15.12 18.43 -16.94
C PRO A 61 13.61 18.33 -17.24
N GLY A 62 12.80 18.13 -16.21
CA GLY A 62 11.37 17.96 -16.36
C GLY A 62 10.62 17.99 -15.05
N MET A 63 9.31 17.86 -15.13
CA MET A 63 8.43 17.82 -13.96
C MET A 63 7.28 16.85 -14.20
N VAL A 64 7.16 15.84 -13.33
CA VAL A 64 5.93 15.04 -13.27
C VAL A 64 4.85 15.89 -12.64
N ASN A 65 3.69 15.91 -13.28
CA ASN A 65 2.59 16.81 -12.94
C ASN A 65 1.33 16.06 -12.51
N HIS A 66 1.22 14.79 -12.92
CA HIS A 66 0.10 13.96 -12.60
C HIS A 66 0.49 12.48 -12.67
N ILE A 67 0.02 11.70 -11.70
CA ILE A 67 0.07 10.25 -11.71
C ILE A 67 -1.36 9.74 -11.53
N TRP A 68 -1.82 8.92 -12.48
CA TRP A 68 -3.04 8.12 -12.32
C TRP A 68 -2.67 6.65 -12.22
N LEU A 69 -3.34 5.92 -11.34
CA LEU A 69 -3.14 4.49 -11.12
C LEU A 69 -4.47 3.81 -10.77
N THR A 70 -4.73 2.65 -11.38
CA THR A 70 -5.72 1.70 -10.88
C THR A 70 -5.17 0.28 -10.92
N VAL A 71 -5.58 -0.54 -9.96
CA VAL A 71 -5.04 -1.88 -9.74
C VAL A 71 -6.19 -2.81 -9.41
N ALA A 72 -6.18 -3.98 -10.05
CA ALA A 72 -6.99 -5.12 -9.65
C ALA A 72 -6.07 -6.16 -9.03
N ALA A 73 -6.27 -6.47 -7.75
CA ALA A 73 -5.51 -7.48 -7.00
C ALA A 73 -6.43 -8.18 -6.00
N ASN A 74 -6.11 -9.44 -5.66
CA ASN A 74 -6.95 -10.33 -4.84
C ASN A 74 -6.25 -10.77 -3.55
N GLU A 75 -5.23 -10.02 -3.12
CA GLU A 75 -4.57 -10.25 -1.83
C GLU A 75 -5.11 -9.25 -0.80
N TYR A 76 -5.44 -9.72 0.38
CA TYR A 76 -5.84 -8.87 1.49
C TYR A 76 -4.78 -7.79 1.79
N GLY A 77 -5.23 -6.54 1.91
CA GLY A 77 -4.35 -5.40 2.17
C GLY A 77 -3.38 -5.07 1.03
N TRP A 78 -3.63 -5.53 -0.21
CA TRP A 78 -2.75 -5.29 -1.37
C TRP A 78 -2.28 -3.84 -1.55
N PRO A 79 -3.04 -2.75 -1.23
CA PRO A 79 -2.55 -1.38 -1.38
C PRO A 79 -1.30 -1.10 -0.52
N ARG A 80 -1.11 -1.85 0.57
CA ARG A 80 0.11 -1.83 1.40
C ARG A 80 1.20 -2.79 0.94
N LEU A 81 0.87 -3.73 0.06
CA LEU A 81 1.80 -4.70 -0.50
C LEU A 81 2.44 -4.20 -1.80
N LEU A 82 1.90 -3.17 -2.44
CA LEU A 82 2.54 -2.54 -3.60
C LEU A 82 3.36 -1.33 -3.16
N ARG A 83 4.69 -1.39 -3.36
CA ARG A 83 5.64 -0.34 -2.98
C ARG A 83 5.98 0.58 -4.16
N LEU A 84 5.61 1.84 -4.07
CA LEU A 84 5.89 2.90 -5.04
C LEU A 84 7.20 3.61 -4.68
N ARG A 85 8.11 3.71 -5.65
CA ARG A 85 9.40 4.40 -5.47
C ARG A 85 9.69 5.40 -6.59
N VAL A 86 10.19 6.58 -6.23
CA VAL A 86 10.64 7.62 -7.16
C VAL A 86 12.10 7.95 -6.91
N TYR A 87 12.91 7.92 -7.97
CA TYR A 87 14.34 8.22 -7.95
C TYR A 87 14.62 9.40 -8.88
N TYR A 88 15.38 10.38 -8.41
CA TYR A 88 15.80 11.52 -9.23
C TYR A 88 17.27 11.42 -9.59
N ASP A 89 17.60 11.89 -10.79
CA ASP A 89 18.93 12.25 -11.27
C ASP A 89 20.02 11.17 -11.07
N GLY A 90 19.62 9.90 -11.26
CA GLY A 90 20.51 8.74 -11.15
C GLY A 90 20.81 8.32 -9.71
N SER A 91 20.15 8.90 -8.69
CA SER A 91 20.29 8.47 -7.31
C SER A 91 19.87 7.01 -7.12
N ALA A 92 20.70 6.24 -6.43
CA ALA A 92 20.36 4.88 -6.00
C ALA A 92 19.36 4.88 -4.83
N THR A 93 19.26 5.97 -4.08
CA THR A 93 18.30 6.13 -2.98
C THR A 93 17.03 6.80 -3.50
N PRO A 94 15.84 6.22 -3.26
CA PRO A 94 14.59 6.84 -3.65
C PRO A 94 14.29 8.07 -2.77
N SER A 95 13.68 9.09 -3.35
CA SER A 95 13.13 10.25 -2.63
C SER A 95 11.68 10.04 -2.22
N VAL A 96 10.94 9.21 -2.97
CA VAL A 96 9.63 8.71 -2.57
C VAL A 96 9.76 7.22 -2.33
N ASP A 97 9.38 6.75 -1.14
CA ASP A 97 9.35 5.33 -0.80
C ASP A 97 8.19 5.03 0.15
N VAL A 98 7.12 4.45 -0.40
CA VAL A 98 5.80 4.40 0.22
C VAL A 98 4.98 3.23 -0.34
N PRO A 99 4.06 2.64 0.44
CA PRO A 99 3.01 1.81 -0.13
C PRO A 99 2.04 2.64 -0.98
N VAL A 100 1.46 2.03 -2.01
CA VAL A 100 0.56 2.72 -2.96
C VAL A 100 -0.65 3.32 -2.25
N GLY A 101 -1.34 2.55 -1.39
CA GLY A 101 -2.52 3.05 -0.69
C GLY A 101 -2.20 4.31 0.11
N ASP A 102 -1.16 4.23 0.95
CA ASP A 102 -0.75 5.31 1.82
C ASP A 102 -0.22 6.55 1.05
N PHE A 103 0.43 6.38 -0.11
CA PHE A 103 0.79 7.51 -0.98
C PHE A 103 -0.44 8.30 -1.47
N PHE A 104 -1.51 7.57 -1.79
CA PHE A 104 -2.79 8.12 -2.20
C PHE A 104 -3.73 8.33 -1.00
N ALA A 105 -3.16 8.63 0.18
CA ALA A 105 -3.90 9.04 1.37
C ALA A 105 -4.97 8.04 1.87
N ALA A 106 -4.86 6.76 1.54
CA ALA A 106 -5.74 5.70 2.04
C ALA A 106 -4.90 4.61 2.73
N GLY A 107 -4.87 4.64 4.07
CA GLY A 107 -4.06 3.73 4.87
C GLY A 107 -4.64 2.32 5.02
N HIS A 108 -4.05 1.54 5.92
CA HIS A 108 -4.49 0.20 6.36
C HIS A 108 -4.50 -0.90 5.29
N GLY A 109 -4.14 -0.59 4.05
CA GLY A 109 -4.38 -1.49 2.92
C GLY A 109 -5.84 -1.43 2.42
N TYR A 110 -6.57 -0.37 2.77
CA TYR A 110 -7.93 -0.14 2.30
C TYR A 110 -7.97 0.58 0.96
N GLU A 111 -9.12 0.45 0.29
CA GLU A 111 -9.52 1.31 -0.81
C GLU A 111 -10.61 2.26 -0.30
N ARG A 112 -10.32 3.57 -0.30
CA ARG A 112 -11.23 4.59 0.22
C ARG A 112 -11.28 5.80 -0.71
N PRO A 113 -12.47 6.42 -0.89
CA PRO A 113 -12.57 7.71 -1.52
C PRO A 113 -11.71 8.75 -0.82
N VAL A 114 -11.02 9.57 -1.60
CA VAL A 114 -10.28 10.74 -1.13
C VAL A 114 -10.57 11.85 -2.12
N ASN A 115 -10.93 13.04 -1.66
CA ASN A 115 -11.13 14.19 -2.52
C ASN A 115 -10.43 15.41 -1.94
N SER A 116 -9.17 15.60 -2.33
CA SER A 116 -8.29 16.71 -1.93
C SER A 116 -7.64 17.36 -3.15
N LEU A 117 -6.87 18.44 -2.96
CA LEU A 117 -6.15 19.07 -4.06
C LEU A 117 -4.98 18.24 -4.59
N MET A 118 -4.30 17.49 -3.72
CA MET A 118 -3.08 16.76 -4.10
C MET A 118 -3.33 15.31 -4.45
N VAL A 119 -4.41 14.73 -3.90
CA VAL A 119 -4.79 13.33 -4.07
C VAL A 119 -6.30 13.23 -4.28
N VAL A 120 -6.71 12.50 -5.30
CA VAL A 120 -8.12 12.17 -5.55
C VAL A 120 -8.26 10.68 -5.86
N ASN A 121 -8.99 9.97 -5.01
CA ASN A 121 -9.36 8.58 -5.20
C ASN A 121 -10.85 8.50 -5.54
N GLY A 122 -11.17 8.40 -6.83
CA GLY A 122 -12.54 8.23 -7.32
C GLY A 122 -12.96 6.76 -7.41
N SER A 123 -14.20 6.50 -7.86
CA SER A 123 -14.72 5.15 -8.09
C SER A 123 -14.63 4.26 -6.84
N SER A 124 -15.07 4.78 -5.69
CA SER A 124 -14.97 4.11 -4.38
C SER A 124 -13.53 3.73 -4.00
N GLY A 125 -12.55 4.60 -4.31
CA GLY A 125 -11.14 4.38 -3.97
C GLY A 125 -10.29 3.72 -5.06
N ARG A 126 -10.90 3.19 -6.13
CA ARG A 126 -10.20 2.42 -7.18
C ARG A 126 -9.40 3.28 -8.17
N SER A 127 -9.82 4.52 -8.42
CA SER A 127 -9.16 5.43 -9.38
C SER A 127 -8.30 6.46 -8.65
N ARG A 128 -7.00 6.21 -8.53
CA ARG A 128 -6.08 7.00 -7.70
C ARG A 128 -5.36 8.03 -8.55
N ASN A 129 -5.45 9.30 -8.17
CA ASN A 129 -4.82 10.43 -8.85
C ASN A 129 -3.93 11.20 -7.87
N SER A 130 -2.75 11.59 -8.31
CA SER A 130 -1.84 12.45 -7.56
C SER A 130 -1.42 13.62 -8.43
N TYR A 131 -1.41 14.81 -7.83
CA TYR A 131 -1.03 16.08 -8.47
C TYR A 131 0.22 16.70 -7.84
N TRP A 132 0.95 15.94 -7.01
CA TRP A 132 2.24 16.36 -6.47
C TRP A 132 3.21 16.63 -7.63
N ARG A 133 3.88 17.79 -7.58
CA ARG A 133 4.85 18.20 -8.59
C ARG A 133 6.19 17.55 -8.27
N MET A 134 6.72 16.76 -9.20
CA MET A 134 7.99 16.05 -8.99
C MET A 134 9.03 16.55 -10.01
N PRO A 135 9.72 17.66 -9.73
CA PRO A 135 10.76 18.20 -10.61
C PRO A 135 12.02 17.32 -10.59
N PHE A 136 12.75 17.30 -11.70
CA PHE A 136 14.03 16.61 -11.84
C PHE A 136 14.94 17.31 -12.84
N HIS A 137 16.26 17.36 -12.62
CA HIS A 137 17.18 18.09 -13.52
C HIS A 137 17.76 17.22 -14.63
N LYS A 138 17.92 15.91 -14.40
CA LYS A 138 18.56 14.98 -15.35
C LYS A 138 17.66 13.81 -15.70
N SER A 139 17.02 13.19 -14.70
CA SER A 139 16.20 12.00 -14.91
C SER A 139 15.22 11.75 -13.77
N CYS A 140 14.11 11.10 -14.05
CA CYS A 140 13.18 10.61 -13.03
C CYS A 140 12.78 9.18 -13.35
N ARG A 141 12.98 8.27 -12.39
CA ARG A 141 12.56 6.87 -12.50
C ARG A 141 11.50 6.58 -11.46
N ILE A 142 10.34 6.10 -11.89
CA ILE A 142 9.22 5.70 -11.03
C ILE A 142 9.03 4.19 -11.17
N THR A 143 8.95 3.48 -10.05
CA THR A 143 8.80 2.02 -10.03
C THR A 143 7.71 1.59 -9.08
N LEU A 144 7.08 0.45 -9.38
CA LEU A 144 6.10 -0.21 -8.53
C LEU A 144 6.55 -1.65 -8.29
N THR A 145 6.66 -2.05 -7.04
CA THR A 145 7.07 -3.41 -6.66
C THR A 145 5.93 -4.14 -6.00
N ASN A 146 5.60 -5.34 -6.49
CA ASN A 146 4.65 -6.21 -5.82
C ASN A 146 5.36 -6.93 -4.67
N GLU A 147 5.21 -6.48 -3.43
CA GLU A 147 5.77 -7.16 -2.25
C GLU A 147 4.78 -8.14 -1.59
N GLY A 148 3.65 -8.38 -2.25
CA GLY A 148 2.68 -9.39 -1.86
C GLY A 148 3.11 -10.81 -2.23
N ARG A 149 2.25 -11.76 -1.89
CA ARG A 149 2.40 -13.20 -2.12
C ARG A 149 1.60 -13.67 -3.33
N ARG A 150 0.68 -12.85 -3.84
CA ARG A 150 -0.16 -13.13 -5.01
C ARG A 150 0.22 -12.24 -6.19
N ARG A 151 -0.03 -12.74 -7.40
CA ARG A 151 0.09 -11.94 -8.63
C ARG A 151 -0.97 -10.84 -8.60
N VAL A 152 -0.59 -9.63 -9.01
CA VAL A 152 -1.54 -8.56 -9.29
C VAL A 152 -2.21 -8.85 -10.63
N SER A 153 -3.54 -8.89 -10.66
CA SER A 153 -4.32 -9.24 -11.85
C SER A 153 -4.13 -8.20 -12.96
N ASN A 154 -4.18 -6.90 -12.63
CA ASN A 154 -3.95 -5.81 -13.56
C ASN A 154 -3.43 -4.55 -12.84
N VAL A 155 -2.52 -3.83 -13.48
CA VAL A 155 -2.07 -2.48 -13.13
C VAL A 155 -2.20 -1.62 -14.37
N TYR A 156 -2.96 -0.53 -14.26
CA TYR A 156 -3.05 0.51 -15.29
C TYR A 156 -2.52 1.81 -14.71
N TYR A 157 -1.78 2.58 -15.50
CA TYR A 157 -1.22 3.84 -15.02
C TYR A 157 -1.00 4.88 -16.12
N HIS A 158 -0.96 6.14 -15.68
CA HIS A 158 -0.42 7.27 -16.43
C HIS A 158 0.56 8.03 -15.54
N VAL A 159 1.74 8.34 -16.07
CA VAL A 159 2.68 9.32 -15.51
C VAL A 159 2.80 10.45 -16.52
N ASP A 160 2.06 11.53 -16.26
CA ASP A 160 2.05 12.73 -17.08
C ASP A 160 3.13 13.70 -16.60
N TRP A 161 3.97 14.12 -17.54
CA TRP A 161 5.10 14.99 -17.23
C TRP A 161 5.36 15.97 -18.36
N GLU A 162 6.11 17.01 -18.03
CA GLU A 162 6.51 18.04 -18.97
C GLU A 162 8.02 18.11 -19.04
N LYS A 163 8.56 17.99 -20.25
CA LYS A 163 9.98 18.22 -20.50
C LYS A 163 10.23 19.72 -20.55
N ARG A 164 11.23 20.16 -19.79
CA ARG A 164 11.65 21.57 -19.72
C ARG A 164 13.00 21.73 -20.40
N THR A 165 13.35 22.98 -20.72
CA THR A 165 14.70 23.32 -21.19
C THR A 165 15.69 23.36 -20.02
N ALA A 166 15.27 23.91 -18.89
CA ALA A 166 15.99 23.92 -17.63
C ALA A 166 15.01 24.07 -16.46
N LEU A 167 15.48 23.78 -15.25
CA LEU A 167 14.84 24.13 -13.99
C LEU A 167 15.75 25.11 -13.23
N PRO A 168 15.21 26.02 -12.41
CA PRO A 168 16.01 26.83 -11.48
C PRO A 168 16.97 25.95 -10.67
N PRO A 169 18.26 26.33 -10.49
CA PRO A 169 19.25 25.49 -9.80
C PRO A 169 18.89 25.10 -8.37
N ASP A 170 18.05 25.88 -7.71
CA ASP A 170 17.58 25.72 -6.33
C ASP A 170 16.26 24.93 -6.23
N THR A 171 15.78 24.35 -7.33
CA THR A 171 14.55 23.55 -7.37
C THR A 171 14.66 22.36 -6.42
N ALA A 172 13.76 22.28 -5.44
CA ALA A 172 13.69 21.18 -4.49
C ALA A 172 13.00 19.95 -5.09
N TYR A 173 13.44 18.76 -4.68
CA TYR A 173 12.80 17.50 -5.06
C TYR A 173 11.64 17.17 -4.12
N PHE A 174 10.57 16.62 -4.68
CA PHE A 174 9.47 16.08 -3.90
C PHE A 174 9.87 14.74 -3.26
N HIS A 175 9.58 14.61 -1.98
CA HIS A 175 9.83 13.42 -1.18
C HIS A 175 8.55 12.97 -0.48
N ALA A 176 8.44 11.65 -0.32
CA ALA A 176 7.43 11.06 0.55
C ALA A 176 7.97 9.78 1.18
N TRP A 177 7.74 9.58 2.49
CA TRP A 177 8.33 8.45 3.20
C TRP A 177 7.35 7.82 4.17
N TYR A 178 7.21 6.50 4.07
CA TYR A 178 6.37 5.73 4.99
C TYR A 178 7.14 5.33 6.25
N ARG A 179 6.46 5.39 7.39
CA ARG A 179 6.98 4.90 8.67
C ARG A 179 5.89 4.19 9.46
N GLN A 180 6.27 3.24 10.31
CA GLN A 180 5.34 2.60 11.24
C GLN A 180 6.02 2.21 12.55
N GLU A 181 5.21 2.10 13.60
CA GLU A 181 5.52 1.46 14.88
C GLU A 181 4.30 0.62 15.29
N ILE A 182 4.50 -0.69 15.43
CA ILE A 182 3.44 -1.67 15.68
C ILE A 182 3.90 -2.56 16.85
N PRO A 183 3.62 -2.19 18.12
CA PRO A 183 2.96 -0.95 18.58
C PRO A 183 3.90 0.27 18.62
N ALA A 184 3.33 1.47 18.87
CA ALA A 184 4.09 2.66 19.22
C ALA A 184 4.99 2.42 20.45
N ARG A 185 6.20 3.00 20.44
CA ARG A 185 7.20 2.75 21.49
C ARG A 185 6.87 3.50 22.78
N SER A 186 6.70 2.77 23.87
CA SER A 186 6.45 3.37 25.19
C SER A 186 7.59 4.28 25.65
N GLY A 187 7.24 5.38 26.31
CA GLY A 187 8.10 6.45 26.79
C GLY A 187 8.63 7.39 25.70
N MET A 188 8.19 7.24 24.45
CA MET A 188 8.72 7.99 23.30
C MET A 188 7.59 8.39 22.35
N PRO A 189 7.55 9.62 21.83
CA PRO A 189 6.53 9.99 20.85
C PRO A 189 6.75 9.22 19.54
N TYR A 190 5.67 9.04 18.78
CA TYR A 190 5.71 8.47 17.44
C TYR A 190 6.30 9.49 16.45
N THR A 191 7.52 9.26 15.98
CA THR A 191 8.10 10.11 14.92
C THR A 191 7.42 9.86 13.57
N VAL A 192 6.94 10.91 12.92
CA VAL A 192 6.49 10.90 11.51
C VAL A 192 7.70 11.04 10.58
N LEU A 193 8.54 12.05 10.85
CA LEU A 193 9.72 12.36 10.05
C LEU A 193 10.86 12.90 10.92
N ASN A 194 12.09 12.50 10.62
CA ASN A 194 13.30 13.13 11.14
C ASN A 194 14.33 13.18 10.01
N VAL A 195 14.59 14.38 9.49
CA VAL A 195 15.38 14.58 8.26
C VAL A 195 16.31 15.77 8.39
N GLN A 196 17.42 15.72 7.66
CA GLN A 196 18.39 16.81 7.52
C GLN A 196 18.31 17.39 6.10
N GLY A 197 18.54 18.70 5.98
CA GLY A 197 18.60 19.43 4.72
C GLY A 197 17.91 20.79 4.78
N THR A 198 17.73 21.40 3.61
CA THR A 198 16.97 22.63 3.42
C THR A 198 15.72 22.31 2.63
N GLY A 199 14.55 22.63 3.16
CA GLY A 199 13.29 22.24 2.54
C GLY A 199 12.07 22.84 3.19
N GLN A 200 10.93 22.24 2.90
CA GLN A 200 9.65 22.58 3.50
C GLN A 200 8.76 21.34 3.59
N TYR A 201 8.16 21.13 4.75
CA TYR A 201 7.13 20.12 4.97
C TYR A 201 5.82 20.55 4.33
N VAL A 202 5.13 19.62 3.65
CA VAL A 202 3.91 19.95 2.89
C VAL A 202 2.74 19.01 3.18
N GLY A 203 2.91 17.96 3.98
CA GLY A 203 1.77 17.15 4.36
C GLY A 203 2.06 15.87 5.11
N THR A 204 1.00 15.33 5.70
CA THR A 204 1.00 14.10 6.51
C THR A 204 -0.22 13.27 6.16
N LEU A 205 -0.03 11.96 6.03
CA LEU A 205 -1.07 10.96 6.31
C LEU A 205 -0.71 10.29 7.64
N LEU A 206 -1.64 10.22 8.58
CA LEU A 206 -1.52 9.44 9.81
C LEU A 206 -2.58 8.33 9.81
N ASN A 207 -2.17 7.14 10.22
CA ASN A 207 -3.02 5.96 10.32
C ASN A 207 -2.81 5.31 11.69
N VAL A 208 -3.90 5.04 12.40
CA VAL A 208 -3.89 4.42 13.72
C VAL A 208 -4.83 3.23 13.75
N ILE A 209 -4.39 2.14 14.38
CA ILE A 209 -5.25 1.01 14.77
C ILE A 209 -5.24 0.95 16.29
N GLN A 210 -6.42 1.07 16.88
CA GLN A 210 -6.56 1.11 18.33
C GLN A 210 -6.39 -0.31 18.89
N ASN A 211 -5.42 -0.50 19.77
CA ASN A 211 -5.12 -1.78 20.41
C ASN A 211 -5.96 -1.99 21.68
N GLU A 212 -6.49 -0.90 22.24
CA GLU A 212 -7.43 -0.89 23.37
C GLU A 212 -8.60 0.05 23.07
N ALA A 213 -9.67 -0.03 23.87
CA ALA A 213 -10.82 0.83 23.69
C ALA A 213 -10.54 2.27 24.14
N GLY A 214 -11.17 3.23 23.48
CA GLY A 214 -11.17 4.64 23.82
C GLY A 214 -10.51 5.55 22.78
N TRP A 215 -10.81 6.85 22.85
CA TRP A 215 -10.23 7.85 21.95
C TRP A 215 -8.69 7.89 22.08
N PHE A 216 -7.99 7.69 20.97
CA PHE A 216 -6.53 7.59 20.93
C PHE A 216 -5.80 8.93 20.77
N GLY A 217 -6.53 9.98 20.38
CA GLY A 217 -5.95 11.13 19.69
C GLY A 217 -5.78 12.37 20.55
N GLU A 218 -5.68 12.24 21.87
CA GLU A 218 -5.45 13.41 22.75
C GLU A 218 -4.00 13.90 22.71
N GLY A 219 -3.08 13.09 22.16
CA GLY A 219 -1.67 13.44 22.03
C GLY A 219 -1.40 14.56 21.03
N ASP A 220 -0.50 15.46 21.39
CA ASP A 220 -0.09 16.63 20.59
C ASP A 220 0.87 16.25 19.46
N GLU A 221 0.84 17.01 18.36
CA GLU A 221 2.00 17.09 17.46
C GLU A 221 3.12 17.93 18.07
N LEU A 222 4.36 17.49 17.88
CA LEU A 222 5.56 18.19 18.32
C LEU A 222 6.51 18.34 17.12
N ILE A 223 6.79 19.59 16.72
CA ILE A 223 7.65 19.88 15.57
C ILE A 223 8.86 20.72 16.01
N TYR A 224 10.04 20.20 15.67
CA TYR A 224 11.34 20.78 15.98
C TYR A 224 12.01 21.20 14.67
N ILE A 225 12.39 22.47 14.58
CA ILE A 225 13.00 23.04 13.38
C ILE A 225 14.49 23.24 13.63
N ASP A 226 15.33 22.89 12.66
CA ASP A 226 16.75 23.23 12.61
C ASP A 226 17.59 22.83 13.85
N GLY A 227 17.22 21.73 14.49
CA GLY A 227 17.95 21.13 15.62
C GLY A 227 17.57 21.70 16.98
N GLU A 228 16.43 22.39 17.08
CA GLU A 228 15.85 22.82 18.34
C GLU A 228 15.70 21.66 19.34
N LYS A 229 15.95 21.94 20.63
CA LYS A 229 15.79 20.98 21.73
C LYS A 229 14.35 20.90 22.25
N THR A 230 13.60 21.97 22.06
CA THR A 230 12.19 22.10 22.45
C THR A 230 11.40 22.37 21.18
N ALA A 231 10.26 21.72 21.00
CA ALA A 231 9.42 21.93 19.84
C ALA A 231 8.93 23.38 19.82
N SER A 232 9.15 24.08 18.70
CA SER A 232 8.67 25.45 18.49
C SER A 232 7.21 25.48 18.03
N ILE A 233 6.71 24.36 17.51
CA ILE A 233 5.30 24.16 17.18
C ILE A 233 4.82 22.97 18.01
N GLN A 234 3.79 23.21 18.81
CA GLN A 234 3.17 22.23 19.70
C GLN A 234 1.67 22.29 19.46
N GLY A 235 1.07 21.11 19.39
CA GLY A 235 -0.36 20.90 19.18
C GLY A 235 -1.22 21.06 20.42
N THR A 236 -2.45 20.57 20.29
CA THR A 236 -3.43 20.43 21.39
C THR A 236 -4.19 19.10 21.34
N GLY A 237 -3.91 18.26 20.34
CA GLY A 237 -4.62 17.02 20.07
C GLY A 237 -4.40 16.58 18.63
N THR A 238 -4.46 15.27 18.38
CA THR A 238 -4.25 14.70 17.06
C THR A 238 -5.38 15.09 16.10
N GLU A 239 -6.64 15.08 16.55
CA GLU A 239 -7.76 15.56 15.72
C GLU A 239 -7.64 17.05 15.39
N ASP A 240 -7.14 17.84 16.35
CA ASP A 240 -6.94 19.28 16.20
C ASP A 240 -5.90 19.56 15.12
N TYR A 241 -4.80 18.79 15.10
CA TYR A 241 -3.82 18.86 14.00
C TYR A 241 -4.48 18.60 12.65
N PHE A 242 -5.45 17.68 12.56
CA PHE A 242 -6.16 17.39 11.32
C PHE A 242 -7.32 18.35 11.02
N ASN A 243 -7.48 19.43 11.81
CA ASN A 243 -8.54 20.43 11.71
C ASN A 243 -9.96 19.88 11.90
N ASP A 244 -10.11 18.75 12.60
CA ASP A 244 -11.39 18.34 13.19
C ASP A 244 -11.40 18.78 14.66
N ALA A 245 -12.45 18.41 15.40
CA ALA A 245 -12.52 18.62 16.84
C ALA A 245 -13.48 17.61 17.47
N TRP A 246 -13.27 17.27 18.74
CA TRP A 246 -14.09 16.30 19.48
C TRP A 246 -14.12 14.97 18.74
N SER A 247 -12.94 14.35 18.63
CA SER A 247 -12.67 13.16 17.82
C SER A 247 -12.74 13.36 16.29
N LEU A 248 -12.34 12.33 15.54
CA LEU A 248 -12.37 12.30 14.08
C LEU A 248 -13.61 11.61 13.52
N ARG A 249 -14.12 12.12 12.40
CA ARG A 249 -15.24 11.53 11.64
C ARG A 249 -14.96 11.55 10.15
N VAL A 250 -15.54 10.60 9.40
CA VAL A 250 -15.34 10.53 7.94
C VAL A 250 -15.66 11.88 7.31
N SER A 251 -14.66 12.46 6.65
CA SER A 251 -14.73 13.82 6.11
C SER A 251 -13.81 13.96 4.91
N SER A 252 -14.09 14.94 4.06
CA SER A 252 -13.29 15.22 2.86
C SER A 252 -13.12 16.71 2.67
N GLY A 253 -11.90 17.12 2.33
CA GLY A 253 -11.58 18.51 2.08
C GLY A 253 -10.33 18.71 1.21
N PRO A 254 -10.16 19.91 0.63
CA PRO A 254 -9.07 20.21 -0.28
C PRO A 254 -7.69 20.12 0.39
N TYR A 255 -7.59 20.46 1.68
CA TYR A 255 -6.34 20.51 2.44
C TYR A 255 -6.27 19.47 3.56
N TRP A 256 -7.38 18.95 4.03
CA TRP A 256 -7.42 17.94 5.08
C TRP A 256 -8.65 17.05 4.91
N GLY A 257 -8.65 15.88 5.55
CA GLY A 257 -9.79 14.96 5.54
C GLY A 257 -9.49 13.64 6.24
N VAL A 258 -10.54 12.86 6.48
CA VAL A 258 -10.51 11.61 7.24
C VAL A 258 -11.17 10.51 6.40
N PRO A 259 -10.42 9.78 5.56
CA PRO A 259 -10.99 8.72 4.72
C PRO A 259 -11.41 7.45 5.49
N VAL A 260 -10.93 7.25 6.71
CA VAL A 260 -11.32 6.09 7.56
C VAL A 260 -11.51 6.58 8.99
N ALA A 261 -12.68 6.30 9.58
CA ALA A 261 -12.97 6.49 10.99
C ALA A 261 -13.96 5.41 11.46
N GLU A 262 -13.46 4.36 12.11
CA GLU A 262 -14.25 3.17 12.52
C GLU A 262 -14.69 3.21 14.01
N GLY A 263 -14.55 4.35 14.68
CA GLY A 263 -14.92 4.54 16.09
C GLY A 263 -13.76 4.41 17.06
N THR A 264 -14.07 4.12 18.34
CA THR A 264 -13.11 4.03 19.45
C THR A 264 -12.98 2.63 20.06
N GLY A 265 -13.43 1.60 19.34
CA GLY A 265 -13.33 0.21 19.80
C GLY A 265 -11.96 -0.42 19.53
N PRO A 266 -11.58 -1.49 20.24
CA PRO A 266 -10.39 -2.27 19.88
C PRO A 266 -10.45 -2.76 18.43
N GLY A 267 -9.35 -2.58 17.70
CA GLY A 267 -9.22 -2.84 16.27
C GLY A 267 -9.75 -1.73 15.37
N ALA A 268 -10.42 -0.70 15.92
CA ALA A 268 -10.93 0.41 15.11
C ALA A 268 -9.77 1.14 14.43
N ARG A 269 -9.96 1.41 13.14
CA ARG A 269 -8.98 2.09 12.29
C ARG A 269 -9.34 3.57 12.11
N MET A 270 -8.30 4.38 12.05
CA MET A 270 -8.36 5.79 11.70
C MET A 270 -7.34 6.10 10.61
N SER A 271 -7.71 6.90 9.62
CA SER A 271 -6.82 7.49 8.64
C SER A 271 -7.18 8.96 8.45
N ALA A 272 -6.23 9.87 8.64
CA ALA A 272 -6.42 11.30 8.46
C ALA A 272 -5.24 11.91 7.69
N TYR A 273 -5.54 12.83 6.76
CA TYR A 273 -4.54 13.57 6.00
C TYR A 273 -4.64 15.08 6.24
N ARG A 274 -3.49 15.76 6.20
CA ARG A 274 -3.38 17.23 6.16
C ARG A 274 -2.27 17.65 5.20
N TRP A 275 -2.57 18.59 4.32
CA TRP A 275 -1.70 19.18 3.32
C TRP A 275 -1.38 20.62 3.70
N HIS A 276 -0.13 20.87 4.09
CA HIS A 276 0.41 22.19 4.40
C HIS A 276 0.73 22.97 3.10
N LEU A 277 -0.26 23.15 2.22
CA LEU A 277 -0.09 23.84 0.93
C LEU A 277 -0.10 25.37 1.09
N ARG A 278 -0.87 25.87 2.06
CA ARG A 278 -1.01 27.30 2.34
C ARG A 278 -0.08 27.76 3.47
N ASP A 279 0.37 26.79 4.27
CA ASP A 279 1.09 26.91 5.52
C ASP A 279 2.26 25.89 5.58
N PRO A 280 3.13 25.80 4.56
CA PRO A 280 4.27 24.88 4.58
C PRO A 280 5.19 25.19 5.76
N LEU A 281 5.86 24.16 6.30
CA LEU A 281 6.79 24.30 7.42
C LEU A 281 8.24 24.31 6.89
N PRO A 282 8.86 25.48 6.67
CA PRO A 282 10.21 25.57 6.13
C PRO A 282 11.27 25.19 7.17
N PHE A 283 12.37 24.59 6.71
CA PHE A 283 13.55 24.29 7.52
C PHE A 283 14.84 24.50 6.70
N LYS A 284 15.94 24.86 7.36
CA LYS A 284 17.25 25.16 6.72
C LYS A 284 18.34 24.15 7.05
N LYS A 285 18.16 23.36 8.11
CA LYS A 285 19.11 22.35 8.58
C LYS A 285 18.41 21.02 8.82
N SER A 286 17.25 21.02 9.47
CA SER A 286 16.55 19.78 9.80
C SER A 286 15.09 20.00 10.19
N LEU A 287 14.31 18.93 10.11
CA LEU A 287 12.94 18.86 10.60
C LEU A 287 12.77 17.55 11.36
N ARG A 288 12.23 17.62 12.58
CA ARG A 288 11.68 16.48 13.30
C ARG A 288 10.22 16.76 13.61
N PHE A 289 9.34 15.84 13.27
CA PHE A 289 7.92 15.90 13.53
C PHE A 289 7.50 14.59 14.19
N ASP A 290 7.02 14.69 15.43
CA ASP A 290 6.46 13.59 16.20
C ASP A 290 4.99 13.84 16.58
N PHE A 291 4.28 12.76 16.94
CA PHE A 291 3.01 12.78 17.66
C PHE A 291 3.18 12.10 19.01
N GLU A 292 2.63 12.67 20.06
CA GLU A 292 2.35 11.90 21.27
C GLU A 292 1.26 10.86 20.97
N HIS A 293 1.36 9.69 21.58
CA HIS A 293 0.37 8.61 21.44
C HIS A 293 -0.34 8.42 22.78
N ALA A 294 -1.11 9.43 23.17
CA ALA A 294 -1.84 9.46 24.42
C ALA A 294 -3.34 9.64 24.17
N GLY A 295 -4.17 9.03 25.01
CA GLY A 295 -5.62 9.11 24.89
C GLY A 295 -6.35 8.57 26.11
N TRP A 296 -7.65 8.31 25.93
CA TRP A 296 -8.54 7.79 26.95
C TRP A 296 -8.24 6.33 27.23
N THR A 297 -8.26 5.94 28.49
CA THR A 297 -8.04 4.57 28.94
C THR A 297 -9.03 4.22 30.04
N TYR A 298 -9.23 2.92 30.27
CA TYR A 298 -10.28 2.41 31.15
C TYR A 298 -9.78 1.42 32.17
N ASN A 299 -10.49 1.37 33.31
CA ASN A 299 -10.39 0.30 34.27
C ASN A 299 -11.17 -0.93 33.79
N ALA A 300 -10.90 -2.10 34.37
CA ALA A 300 -11.58 -3.35 33.99
C ALA A 300 -13.11 -3.33 34.19
N ASN A 301 -13.61 -2.44 35.05
CA ASN A 301 -15.05 -2.24 35.28
C ASN A 301 -15.70 -1.25 34.30
N GLY A 302 -14.96 -0.71 33.33
CA GLY A 302 -15.45 0.22 32.32
C GLY A 302 -15.40 1.70 32.72
N SER A 303 -15.01 2.05 33.95
CA SER A 303 -14.86 3.47 34.33
C SER A 303 -13.59 4.07 33.72
N VAL A 304 -13.60 5.37 33.45
CA VAL A 304 -12.43 6.09 32.93
C VAL A 304 -11.26 5.94 33.92
N ARG A 305 -10.09 5.56 33.40
CA ARG A 305 -8.82 5.52 34.15
C ARG A 305 -8.06 6.82 33.95
N SER A 306 -7.93 7.28 32.72
CA SER A 306 -7.36 8.58 32.34
C SER A 306 -7.99 9.07 31.04
N ALA A 307 -8.08 10.38 30.87
CA ALA A 307 -8.38 11.00 29.57
C ALA A 307 -7.09 11.29 28.76
N PHE A 308 -5.92 11.18 29.39
CA PHE A 308 -4.61 11.39 28.75
C PHE A 308 -3.60 10.42 29.36
N GLU A 309 -3.43 9.27 28.72
CA GLU A 309 -2.43 8.27 29.09
C GLU A 309 -1.83 7.65 27.84
N GLU A 310 -0.55 7.30 27.89
CA GLU A 310 0.15 6.64 26.79
C GLU A 310 -0.55 5.33 26.38
N ARG A 311 -0.78 5.15 25.08
CA ARG A 311 -1.51 4.02 24.50
C ARG A 311 -0.63 3.22 23.56
N ALA A 312 -0.66 1.90 23.67
CA ALA A 312 0.13 1.00 22.81
C ALA A 312 -0.55 0.71 21.45
N ASP A 313 -1.12 1.75 20.84
CA ASP A 313 -1.81 1.66 19.55
C ASP A 313 -0.81 1.48 18.39
N LEU A 314 -1.30 1.04 17.24
CA LEU A 314 -0.45 0.73 16.08
C LEU A 314 -0.44 1.94 15.13
N PHE A 315 0.70 2.61 15.04
CA PHE A 315 0.85 3.85 14.26
C PHE A 315 1.57 3.60 12.94
N SER A 316 1.08 4.21 11.87
CA SER A 316 1.79 4.33 10.60
C SER A 316 1.51 5.68 9.95
N SER A 317 2.45 6.20 9.17
CA SER A 317 2.33 7.52 8.56
C SER A 317 3.05 7.61 7.22
N VAL A 318 2.67 8.60 6.44
CA VAL A 318 3.47 9.09 5.31
C VAL A 318 3.72 10.57 5.49
N ALA A 319 4.99 10.93 5.51
CA ALA A 319 5.44 12.31 5.50
C ALA A 319 5.63 12.79 4.06
N PHE A 320 5.19 14.00 3.71
CA PHE A 320 5.34 14.61 2.38
C PHE A 320 6.08 15.95 2.51
N TRP A 321 7.16 16.13 1.75
CA TRP A 321 7.98 17.36 1.81
C TRP A 321 8.73 17.64 0.51
N TYR A 322 9.24 18.85 0.38
CA TYR A 322 10.22 19.20 -0.65
C TYR A 322 11.56 19.54 0.00
N GLN A 323 12.67 19.09 -0.55
CA GLN A 323 13.99 19.54 -0.09
C GLN A 323 15.03 19.60 -1.21
N GLN A 324 16.08 20.39 -0.98
CA GLN A 324 17.27 20.39 -1.81
C GLN A 324 18.03 19.06 -1.65
N GLY A 325 18.39 18.45 -2.78
CA GLY A 325 19.08 17.16 -2.81
C GLY A 325 18.20 15.98 -2.37
N ILE A 326 18.83 14.81 -2.24
CA ILE A 326 18.17 13.56 -1.85
C ILE A 326 18.31 13.37 -0.34
N ALA A 327 17.20 13.16 0.37
CA ALA A 327 17.20 12.83 1.79
C ALA A 327 17.99 11.54 2.07
N ARG A 328 18.71 11.49 3.19
CA ARG A 328 19.55 10.35 3.61
C ARG A 328 19.24 9.96 5.04
N GLY A 329 19.58 8.72 5.40
CA GLY A 329 19.46 8.22 6.77
C GLY A 329 18.03 7.92 7.23
N LEU A 330 17.06 7.93 6.31
CA LEU A 330 15.69 7.50 6.61
C LEU A 330 15.65 5.98 6.82
N PRO A 331 14.83 5.49 7.77
CA PRO A 331 14.75 4.06 8.08
C PRO A 331 14.09 3.28 6.94
N GLU A 332 14.66 2.12 6.60
CA GLU A 332 14.07 1.18 5.64
C GLU A 332 12.66 0.77 6.07
N LEU A 333 11.72 0.83 5.13
CA LEU A 333 10.34 0.42 5.33
C LEU A 333 10.27 -1.10 5.63
N PRO A 334 9.39 -1.54 6.54
CA PRO A 334 9.09 -2.97 6.69
C PRO A 334 8.60 -3.53 5.35
N TYR A 335 9.03 -4.74 4.99
CA TYR A 335 8.74 -5.34 3.69
C TYR A 335 7.36 -6.02 3.66
N GLY A 336 6.60 -5.86 2.58
CA GLY A 336 5.42 -6.66 2.26
C GLY A 336 4.42 -6.78 3.42
N SER A 337 4.12 -8.02 3.83
CA SER A 337 3.10 -8.27 4.87
C SER A 337 3.45 -7.67 6.23
N ALA A 338 4.71 -7.34 6.53
CA ALA A 338 5.07 -6.65 7.77
C ALA A 338 4.46 -5.23 7.89
N ARG A 339 3.88 -4.68 6.82
CA ARG A 339 3.11 -3.43 6.83
C ARG A 339 1.62 -3.61 7.08
N LEU A 340 1.13 -4.85 7.01
CA LEU A 340 -0.26 -5.16 7.38
C LEU A 340 -0.38 -5.16 8.92
N PRO A 341 -1.56 -4.85 9.48
CA PRO A 341 -1.77 -4.67 10.92
C PRO A 341 -1.10 -5.71 11.81
N HIS A 342 -1.25 -7.00 11.46
CA HIS A 342 -0.67 -8.13 12.19
C HIS A 342 0.33 -8.94 11.35
N GLY A 343 0.47 -8.63 10.07
CA GLY A 343 1.40 -9.25 9.11
C GLY A 343 1.30 -10.76 8.86
N ASN A 344 0.30 -11.42 9.44
CA ASN A 344 0.11 -12.87 9.46
C ASN A 344 -1.30 -13.28 9.00
N ALA A 345 -2.01 -12.41 8.28
CA ALA A 345 -3.36 -12.66 7.82
C ALA A 345 -3.46 -13.96 7.00
N ARG A 346 -4.37 -14.84 7.42
CA ARG A 346 -4.81 -16.00 6.65
C ARG A 346 -6.04 -15.62 5.86
N GLN A 347 -5.94 -15.73 4.54
CA GLN A 347 -7.02 -15.48 3.60
C GLN A 347 -7.77 -16.79 3.31
N ILE A 348 -9.07 -16.82 3.58
CA ILE A 348 -9.98 -17.95 3.28
C ILE A 348 -10.94 -17.46 2.19
N GLU A 349 -10.78 -17.94 0.96
CA GLU A 349 -11.71 -17.62 -0.13
C GLU A 349 -13.10 -18.19 0.22
N ALA A 350 -14.14 -17.35 0.22
CA ALA A 350 -15.43 -17.73 0.77
C ALA A 350 -16.11 -18.84 -0.04
N GLU A 351 -15.90 -18.89 -1.36
CA GLU A 351 -16.42 -19.93 -2.25
C GLU A 351 -15.84 -21.32 -1.95
N SER A 352 -14.64 -21.38 -1.35
CA SER A 352 -14.07 -22.65 -0.88
C SER A 352 -14.91 -23.30 0.23
N LEU A 353 -15.74 -22.50 0.91
CA LEU A 353 -16.64 -22.94 1.99
C LEU A 353 -18.02 -23.36 1.48
N PHE A 354 -18.31 -23.25 0.18
CA PHE A 354 -19.62 -23.54 -0.41
C PHE A 354 -20.18 -24.91 0.03
N GLY A 355 -19.37 -25.96 -0.02
CA GLY A 355 -19.81 -27.32 0.35
C GLY A 355 -20.07 -27.52 1.85
N ALA A 356 -19.62 -26.59 2.69
CA ALA A 356 -19.80 -26.62 4.14
C ALA A 356 -20.74 -25.53 4.66
N ALA A 357 -21.21 -24.65 3.78
CA ALA A 357 -22.14 -23.58 4.11
C ALA A 357 -23.51 -24.15 4.48
N LYS A 358 -24.13 -23.60 5.53
CA LYS A 358 -25.51 -23.92 5.91
C LYS A 358 -26.36 -22.67 5.87
N THR A 359 -27.62 -22.82 5.49
CA THR A 359 -28.57 -21.70 5.43
C THR A 359 -29.85 -22.05 6.18
N SER A 360 -30.46 -21.09 6.87
CA SER A 360 -31.79 -21.27 7.46
C SER A 360 -32.89 -21.18 6.40
N THR A 361 -33.01 -20.02 5.75
CA THR A 361 -33.92 -19.76 4.62
C THR A 361 -33.21 -18.97 3.53
N GLY A 362 -33.25 -19.45 2.30
CA GLY A 362 -32.51 -18.88 1.17
C GLY A 362 -31.69 -19.95 0.44
N ARG A 363 -30.82 -19.53 -0.47
CA ARG A 363 -29.87 -20.42 -1.15
C ARG A 363 -28.50 -19.78 -1.27
N VAL A 364 -27.46 -20.62 -1.31
CA VAL A 364 -26.09 -20.20 -1.57
C VAL A 364 -25.66 -20.71 -2.95
N GLU A 365 -24.89 -19.90 -3.68
CA GLU A 365 -24.30 -20.25 -4.97
C GLU A 365 -22.92 -19.61 -5.11
N VAL A 366 -22.04 -20.18 -5.94
CA VAL A 366 -20.76 -19.55 -6.30
C VAL A 366 -20.95 -18.76 -7.58
N GLN A 367 -20.72 -17.45 -7.52
CA GLN A 367 -20.63 -16.61 -8.70
C GLN A 367 -19.18 -16.49 -9.12
N LYS A 368 -18.87 -16.94 -10.34
CA LYS A 368 -17.48 -16.94 -10.84
C LYS A 368 -17.13 -15.66 -11.58
N GLU A 369 -15.86 -15.28 -11.48
CA GLU A 369 -15.24 -14.21 -12.27
C GLU A 369 -15.98 -12.86 -12.21
N VAL A 370 -16.57 -12.53 -11.07
CA VAL A 370 -17.41 -11.34 -10.86
C VAL A 370 -16.64 -10.05 -11.14
N PHE A 371 -15.36 -10.00 -10.79
CA PHE A 371 -14.48 -8.87 -11.13
C PHE A 371 -13.01 -9.30 -11.21
N TRP A 372 -12.46 -9.37 -12.43
CA TRP A 372 -11.05 -9.68 -12.71
C TRP A 372 -10.53 -10.94 -11.98
N SER A 373 -11.29 -12.03 -12.04
CA SER A 373 -11.01 -13.35 -11.43
C SER A 373 -11.30 -13.48 -9.93
N ARG A 374 -12.23 -12.67 -9.39
CA ARG A 374 -12.81 -12.91 -8.06
C ARG A 374 -14.06 -13.76 -8.16
N ASP A 375 -14.14 -14.80 -7.35
CA ASP A 375 -15.32 -15.62 -7.17
C ASP A 375 -16.01 -15.16 -5.88
N LEU A 376 -17.34 -15.13 -5.86
CA LEU A 376 -18.13 -14.78 -4.68
C LEU A 376 -18.94 -15.98 -4.21
N LEU A 377 -18.97 -16.20 -2.90
CA LEU A 377 -20.04 -16.96 -2.27
C LEU A 377 -21.26 -16.06 -2.12
N LEU A 378 -22.24 -16.22 -3.01
CA LEU A 378 -23.47 -15.45 -2.98
C LEU A 378 -24.55 -16.18 -2.18
N PHE A 379 -24.99 -15.55 -1.10
CA PHE A 379 -26.19 -15.94 -0.35
C PHE A 379 -27.39 -15.10 -0.77
N ARG A 380 -28.38 -15.77 -1.36
CA ARG A 380 -29.69 -15.20 -1.70
C ARG A 380 -30.65 -15.43 -0.54
N ALA A 381 -30.58 -14.55 0.46
CA ALA A 381 -31.55 -14.52 1.56
C ALA A 381 -32.97 -14.25 1.03
N SER A 382 -33.95 -14.94 1.61
CA SER A 382 -35.36 -14.80 1.25
C SER A 382 -36.08 -13.65 1.97
N SER A 383 -35.61 -13.29 3.16
CA SER A 383 -36.25 -12.31 4.04
C SER A 383 -35.31 -11.89 5.18
N PRO A 384 -35.61 -10.82 5.93
CA PRO A 384 -34.99 -10.60 7.24
C PRO A 384 -35.11 -11.84 8.13
N GLY A 385 -34.08 -12.12 8.92
CA GLY A 385 -33.93 -13.32 9.75
C GLY A 385 -33.27 -14.51 9.04
N ALA A 386 -33.20 -14.50 7.70
CA ALA A 386 -32.42 -15.48 6.95
C ALA A 386 -30.94 -15.44 7.34
N SER A 387 -30.29 -16.60 7.39
CA SER A 387 -28.90 -16.72 7.84
C SER A 387 -28.06 -17.64 6.97
N LEU A 388 -26.76 -17.32 6.90
CA LEU A 388 -25.70 -18.13 6.32
C LEU A 388 -24.67 -18.45 7.41
N GLU A 389 -24.38 -19.73 7.62
CA GLU A 389 -23.34 -20.22 8.52
C GLU A 389 -22.13 -20.69 7.72
N LEU A 390 -20.96 -20.18 8.06
CA LEU A 390 -19.68 -20.55 7.47
C LEU A 390 -18.70 -21.04 8.55
N PRO A 391 -18.08 -22.21 8.36
CA PRO A 391 -17.07 -22.70 9.28
C PRO A 391 -15.73 -21.98 9.06
N ILE A 392 -15.02 -21.72 10.15
CA ILE A 392 -13.62 -21.31 10.13
C ILE A 392 -12.81 -22.22 11.05
N ASP A 393 -11.63 -22.64 10.58
CA ASP A 393 -10.73 -23.51 11.34
C ASP A 393 -9.60 -22.69 11.96
N VAL A 394 -9.51 -22.73 13.29
CA VAL A 394 -8.51 -22.04 14.10
C VAL A 394 -7.46 -23.06 14.55
N PRO A 395 -6.21 -22.96 14.08
CA PRO A 395 -5.19 -23.96 14.40
C PRO A 395 -4.69 -23.87 15.85
N GLU A 396 -4.67 -22.66 16.41
CA GLU A 396 -4.08 -22.37 17.70
C GLU A 396 -4.93 -21.38 18.50
N ALA A 397 -4.90 -21.52 19.83
CA ALA A 397 -5.58 -20.57 20.70
C ALA A 397 -4.94 -19.18 20.59
N GLY A 398 -5.75 -18.13 20.65
CA GLY A 398 -5.23 -16.77 20.60
C GLY A 398 -6.31 -15.70 20.49
N HIS A 399 -5.84 -14.45 20.46
CA HIS A 399 -6.64 -13.31 20.04
C HIS A 399 -6.51 -13.17 18.53
N TYR A 400 -7.64 -12.98 17.85
CA TYR A 400 -7.73 -12.92 16.40
C TYR A 400 -8.53 -11.71 15.98
N GLU A 401 -8.02 -11.01 14.98
CA GLU A 401 -8.80 -10.11 14.15
C GLU A 401 -9.52 -10.94 13.09
N ILE A 402 -10.84 -10.73 12.97
CA ILE A 402 -11.67 -11.29 11.91
C ILE A 402 -12.17 -10.15 11.03
N VAL A 403 -11.94 -10.26 9.72
CA VAL A 403 -12.47 -9.33 8.70
C VAL A 403 -13.25 -10.15 7.66
N ALA A 404 -14.41 -9.65 7.24
CA ALA A 404 -15.10 -10.16 6.07
C ALA A 404 -14.93 -9.17 4.90
N GLN A 405 -14.47 -9.67 3.76
CA GLN A 405 -14.50 -8.93 2.51
C GLN A 405 -15.84 -9.23 1.82
N ALA A 406 -16.75 -8.26 1.84
CA ALA A 406 -18.11 -8.41 1.33
C ALA A 406 -18.31 -7.57 0.07
N ALA A 407 -19.00 -8.15 -0.90
CA ALA A 407 -19.50 -7.40 -2.05
C ALA A 407 -20.70 -6.54 -1.64
N HIS A 408 -20.86 -5.41 -2.31
CA HIS A 408 -21.99 -4.50 -2.17
C HIS A 408 -22.65 -4.30 -3.53
N ALA A 409 -23.98 -4.27 -3.58
CA ALA A 409 -24.71 -4.14 -4.84
C ALA A 409 -26.14 -3.61 -4.63
N PRO A 410 -26.86 -3.24 -5.71
CA PRO A 410 -28.22 -2.69 -5.61
C PRO A 410 -29.29 -3.65 -5.05
N ASP A 411 -28.99 -4.94 -4.92
CA ASP A 411 -29.89 -6.01 -4.45
C ASP A 411 -29.44 -6.64 -3.13
N TYR A 412 -28.47 -6.04 -2.44
CA TYR A 412 -27.87 -6.59 -1.23
C TYR A 412 -28.53 -6.07 0.05
N GLY A 413 -28.54 -6.90 1.09
CA GLY A 413 -29.16 -6.63 2.37
C GLY A 413 -28.17 -6.18 3.44
N ASP A 414 -28.71 -5.92 4.62
CA ASP A 414 -27.94 -5.59 5.82
C ASP A 414 -27.79 -6.83 6.70
N TYR A 415 -26.59 -7.05 7.23
CA TYR A 415 -26.24 -8.27 7.95
C TYR A 415 -25.51 -7.99 9.25
N ARG A 416 -25.92 -8.67 10.31
CA ARG A 416 -25.16 -8.79 11.55
C ARG A 416 -24.40 -10.11 11.56
N VAL A 417 -23.20 -10.14 12.12
CA VAL A 417 -22.40 -11.37 12.22
C VAL A 417 -22.33 -11.87 13.65
N LEU A 418 -22.51 -13.17 13.82
CA LEU A 418 -22.34 -13.89 15.08
C LEU A 418 -21.16 -14.86 14.97
N LEU A 419 -20.50 -15.13 16.09
CA LEU A 419 -19.47 -16.14 16.24
C LEU A 419 -19.97 -17.17 17.25
N ASP A 420 -20.07 -18.43 16.83
CA ASP A 420 -20.62 -19.52 17.63
C ASP A 420 -21.97 -19.18 18.29
N SER A 421 -22.85 -18.58 17.48
CA SER A 421 -24.19 -18.09 17.88
C SER A 421 -24.19 -16.94 18.91
N LYS A 422 -23.05 -16.30 19.17
CA LYS A 422 -22.92 -15.15 20.07
C LYS A 422 -22.47 -13.90 19.31
N PRO A 423 -22.85 -12.68 19.75
CA PRO A 423 -22.27 -11.46 19.21
C PRO A 423 -20.74 -11.45 19.35
N LEU A 424 -20.02 -10.95 18.35
CA LEU A 424 -18.55 -10.87 18.38
C LEU A 424 -18.02 -9.87 19.41
N GLN A 425 -18.83 -8.87 19.76
CA GLN A 425 -18.49 -7.86 20.77
C GLN A 425 -19.51 -7.92 21.90
N ALA A 426 -19.20 -8.65 22.97
CA ALA A 426 -19.82 -8.45 24.28
C ALA A 426 -18.79 -7.76 25.17
N GLY A 427 -18.56 -6.47 24.93
CA GLY A 427 -17.65 -5.65 25.71
C GLY A 427 -18.27 -5.20 27.05
N VAL A 428 -17.41 -4.77 27.98
CA VAL A 428 -17.85 -3.99 29.15
C VAL A 428 -18.36 -2.65 28.65
N GLU A 429 -19.50 -2.18 29.16
CA GLU A 429 -20.01 -0.84 28.87
C GLU A 429 -18.99 0.19 29.42
N LEU A 430 -18.45 1.00 28.53
CA LEU A 430 -17.47 2.02 28.88
C LEU A 430 -18.19 3.29 29.33
N GLU A 431 -17.67 3.93 30.36
CA GLU A 431 -18.07 5.29 30.71
C GLU A 431 -17.88 6.21 29.50
N HIS A 432 -18.91 7.00 29.19
CA HIS A 432 -18.99 7.70 27.92
C HIS A 432 -17.96 8.84 27.80
N GLU A 433 -17.11 8.75 26.79
CA GLU A 433 -16.22 9.85 26.37
C GLU A 433 -17.04 10.93 25.68
N PRO A 434 -17.02 12.18 26.17
CA PRO A 434 -17.76 13.26 25.54
C PRO A 434 -17.33 13.47 24.08
N GLY A 435 -18.28 13.33 23.15
CA GLY A 435 -18.03 13.57 21.72
C GLY A 435 -17.44 12.39 20.95
N ALA A 436 -17.07 11.29 21.62
CA ALA A 436 -16.57 10.12 20.93
C ALA A 436 -17.66 9.47 20.07
N ASN A 437 -17.26 9.06 18.88
CA ASN A 437 -18.13 8.40 17.92
C ASN A 437 -18.40 6.98 18.42
N ALA A 438 -19.57 6.74 19.01
CA ALA A 438 -19.98 5.41 19.44
C ALA A 438 -20.11 4.50 18.19
N GLY A 439 -19.29 3.46 18.13
CA GLY A 439 -19.34 2.50 17.03
C GLY A 439 -20.71 1.83 16.93
N ALA A 440 -21.20 1.62 15.72
CA ALA A 440 -22.32 0.71 15.49
C ALA A 440 -21.86 -0.73 15.73
N GLU A 441 -22.77 -1.63 16.14
CA GLU A 441 -22.48 -3.07 16.09
C GLU A 441 -21.93 -3.43 14.70
N PRO A 442 -20.96 -4.35 14.58
CA PRO A 442 -20.41 -4.74 13.29
C PRO A 442 -21.54 -5.30 12.41
N ALA A 443 -21.97 -4.46 11.48
CA ALA A 443 -23.04 -4.72 10.53
C ALA A 443 -22.52 -4.42 9.13
N ILE A 444 -22.68 -5.39 8.24
CA ILE A 444 -22.41 -5.23 6.81
C ILE A 444 -23.64 -4.55 6.22
N GLN A 445 -23.52 -3.29 5.84
CA GLN A 445 -24.54 -2.57 5.06
C GLN A 445 -24.26 -2.82 3.58
N GLY A 446 -25.00 -3.72 2.95
CA GLY A 446 -24.63 -4.25 1.64
C GLY A 446 -25.06 -3.40 0.44
N TRP A 447 -25.88 -2.36 0.62
CA TRP A 447 -26.38 -1.58 -0.51
C TRP A 447 -25.32 -0.68 -1.12
N HIS A 448 -25.19 -0.75 -2.45
CA HIS A 448 -24.45 0.23 -3.25
C HIS A 448 -25.13 0.41 -4.61
N SER A 449 -24.96 1.56 -5.27
CA SER A 449 -25.63 1.85 -6.56
C SER A 449 -25.08 1.06 -7.74
N GLU A 450 -23.88 0.50 -7.60
CA GLU A 450 -23.22 -0.40 -8.55
C GLU A 450 -22.57 -1.55 -7.78
N LEU A 451 -22.18 -2.62 -8.48
CA LEU A 451 -21.46 -3.73 -7.85
C LEU A 451 -20.04 -3.29 -7.45
N TYR A 452 -19.74 -3.42 -6.17
CA TYR A 452 -18.42 -3.27 -5.59
C TYR A 452 -18.04 -4.61 -4.92
N VAL A 453 -17.02 -5.31 -5.42
CA VAL A 453 -16.87 -6.75 -5.15
C VAL A 453 -16.32 -7.09 -3.77
N ALA A 454 -15.53 -6.22 -3.16
CA ALA A 454 -14.95 -6.52 -1.86
C ALA A 454 -14.62 -5.25 -1.10
N GLU A 455 -15.44 -4.95 -0.10
CA GLU A 455 -15.13 -4.01 0.95
C GLU A 455 -14.75 -4.76 2.22
N ASP A 456 -13.73 -4.28 2.93
CA ASP A 456 -13.30 -4.82 4.20
C ASP A 456 -14.28 -4.38 5.31
N HIS A 457 -14.84 -5.36 6.02
CA HIS A 457 -15.67 -5.17 7.21
C HIS A 457 -14.99 -5.82 8.41
N LEU A 458 -14.47 -5.01 9.33
CA LEU A 458 -13.95 -5.50 10.61
C LEU A 458 -15.10 -6.11 11.41
N LEU A 459 -15.05 -7.42 11.64
CA LEU A 459 -16.06 -8.11 12.44
C LEU A 459 -15.73 -8.05 13.93
N GLY A 460 -14.45 -8.01 14.27
CA GLY A 460 -13.98 -7.74 15.63
C GLY A 460 -12.69 -8.45 16.01
N TRP A 461 -12.17 -8.10 17.18
CA TRP A 461 -11.05 -8.74 17.83
C TRP A 461 -11.57 -9.71 18.89
N VAL A 462 -11.37 -11.00 18.69
CA VAL A 462 -12.00 -12.07 19.48
C VAL A 462 -10.98 -13.10 19.96
N ARG A 463 -11.24 -13.70 21.13
CA ARG A 463 -10.45 -14.82 21.63
C ARG A 463 -11.03 -16.13 21.13
N LEU A 464 -10.21 -16.93 20.44
CA LEU A 464 -10.61 -18.21 19.88
C LEU A 464 -9.80 -19.35 20.50
N ALA A 465 -10.45 -20.51 20.66
CA ALA A 465 -9.79 -21.76 21.01
C ALA A 465 -9.30 -22.47 19.73
N PRO A 466 -8.40 -23.46 19.82
CA PRO A 466 -8.10 -24.31 18.68
C PRO A 466 -9.35 -25.12 18.31
N GLY A 467 -9.62 -25.26 17.02
CA GLY A 467 -10.73 -26.04 16.50
C GLY A 467 -11.62 -25.27 15.53
N ARG A 468 -12.80 -25.84 15.27
CA ARG A 468 -13.75 -25.31 14.30
C ARG A 468 -14.73 -24.37 14.99
N HIS A 469 -14.82 -23.15 14.47
CA HIS A 469 -15.77 -22.12 14.88
C HIS A 469 -16.74 -21.82 13.73
N THR A 470 -17.87 -21.18 14.03
CA THR A 470 -18.88 -20.83 13.03
C THR A 470 -19.15 -19.34 13.02
N LEU A 471 -19.00 -18.71 11.85
CA LEU A 471 -19.50 -17.36 11.60
C LEU A 471 -20.91 -17.47 11.02
N THR A 472 -21.87 -16.78 11.64
CA THR A 472 -23.27 -16.73 11.18
C THR A 472 -23.61 -15.32 10.73
N PHE A 473 -23.85 -15.14 9.44
CA PHE A 473 -24.33 -13.90 8.86
C PHE A 473 -25.85 -13.92 8.88
N VAL A 474 -26.46 -13.03 9.66
CA VAL A 474 -27.93 -12.92 9.83
C VAL A 474 -28.43 -11.66 9.15
N CYS A 475 -29.31 -11.81 8.16
CA CYS A 475 -29.95 -10.70 7.47
C CYS A 475 -30.83 -9.93 8.47
N THR A 476 -30.50 -8.69 8.76
CA THR A 476 -31.29 -7.82 9.66
C THR A 476 -32.31 -6.98 8.91
N GLY A 477 -32.10 -6.79 7.60
CA GLY A 477 -32.96 -5.96 6.78
C GLY A 477 -32.29 -5.60 5.46
N LYS A 478 -32.59 -4.41 4.96
CA LYS A 478 -31.93 -3.81 3.80
C LYS A 478 -32.17 -2.30 3.81
N ASP A 479 -31.29 -1.55 3.17
CA ASP A 479 -31.55 -0.16 2.78
C ASP A 479 -32.84 -0.08 1.94
N ALA A 480 -33.62 1.01 2.11
CA ALA A 480 -34.86 1.23 1.39
C ALA A 480 -34.70 1.25 -0.15
N ARG A 481 -33.50 1.58 -0.64
CA ARG A 481 -33.13 1.58 -2.07
C ARG A 481 -32.74 0.20 -2.58
N SER A 482 -32.49 -0.76 -1.71
CA SER A 482 -32.11 -2.10 -2.11
C SER A 482 -33.28 -2.89 -2.65
N THR A 483 -33.07 -3.57 -3.77
CA THR A 483 -34.08 -4.43 -4.42
C THR A 483 -34.15 -5.82 -3.79
N GLY A 484 -33.17 -6.22 -2.99
CA GLY A 484 -33.06 -7.58 -2.44
C GLY A 484 -32.38 -7.61 -1.07
N TYR A 485 -32.11 -8.83 -0.61
CA TYR A 485 -31.47 -9.10 0.68
C TYR A 485 -30.14 -9.83 0.52
N HIS A 486 -29.52 -9.81 -0.66
CA HIS A 486 -28.39 -10.68 -0.95
C HIS A 486 -27.13 -10.33 -0.14
N LEU A 487 -26.24 -11.30 0.02
CA LEU A 487 -24.91 -11.12 0.60
C LEU A 487 -23.91 -11.84 -0.29
N GLY A 488 -22.95 -11.12 -0.84
CA GLY A 488 -21.79 -11.69 -1.52
C GLY A 488 -20.59 -11.62 -0.58
N LEU A 489 -19.96 -12.75 -0.30
CA LEU A 489 -18.69 -12.80 0.41
C LEU A 489 -17.59 -13.20 -0.58
N ASP A 490 -16.53 -12.41 -0.62
CA ASP A 490 -15.32 -12.71 -1.39
C ASP A 490 -14.39 -13.55 -0.53
N THR A 491 -14.07 -13.05 0.67
CA THR A 491 -13.00 -13.62 1.49
C THR A 491 -13.28 -13.41 2.97
N LEU A 492 -12.90 -14.38 3.80
CA LEU A 492 -12.76 -14.23 5.24
C LEU A 492 -11.28 -14.13 5.61
N ILE A 493 -10.93 -13.16 6.44
CA ILE A 493 -9.57 -12.95 6.92
C ILE A 493 -9.52 -13.31 8.40
N LEU A 494 -8.52 -14.10 8.75
CA LEU A 494 -8.19 -14.42 10.13
C LEU A 494 -6.73 -14.05 10.39
N ALA A 495 -6.50 -13.03 11.22
CA ALA A 495 -5.17 -12.58 11.56
C ALA A 495 -4.95 -12.70 13.07
N ARG A 496 -3.90 -13.40 13.49
CA ARG A 496 -3.62 -13.56 14.93
C ARG A 496 -3.00 -12.28 15.45
N ILE A 497 -3.62 -11.68 16.45
CA ILE A 497 -3.12 -10.47 17.10
C ILE A 497 -1.92 -10.88 17.94
N ALA A 498 -0.77 -10.27 17.69
CA ALA A 498 0.43 -10.50 18.49
C ALA A 498 0.15 -10.04 19.92
N SER A 499 0.45 -10.88 20.93
CA SER A 499 0.65 -10.36 22.28
C SER A 499 1.76 -9.29 22.23
N PRO A 500 1.79 -8.29 23.11
CA PRO A 500 2.87 -7.29 23.15
C PRO A 500 4.30 -7.91 23.17
N GLU A 501 4.41 -9.17 23.59
CA GLU A 501 5.64 -9.97 23.69
C GLU A 501 5.89 -10.90 22.48
N ALA A 502 4.94 -11.04 21.55
CA ALA A 502 5.05 -11.95 20.42
C ALA A 502 5.81 -11.31 19.26
N THR A 503 6.82 -12.02 18.76
CA THR A 503 7.61 -11.60 17.61
C THR A 503 6.76 -11.54 16.34
N LEU A 504 6.80 -10.40 15.66
CA LEU A 504 6.27 -10.22 14.30
C LEU A 504 6.79 -11.35 13.38
N PRO A 505 6.08 -11.69 12.28
CA PRO A 505 6.62 -12.58 11.25
C PRO A 505 8.05 -12.16 10.89
N PRO A 506 8.96 -13.12 10.59
CA PRO A 506 10.39 -12.86 10.52
C PRO A 506 10.65 -11.66 9.60
N ALA A 507 11.14 -10.59 10.20
CA ALA A 507 11.51 -9.39 9.47
C ALA A 507 12.58 -9.79 8.44
N VAL A 508 12.41 -9.35 7.19
CA VAL A 508 13.47 -9.50 6.18
C VAL A 508 14.75 -8.90 6.77
N PRO A 509 15.85 -9.67 6.87
CA PRO A 509 17.06 -9.17 7.50
C PRO A 509 17.56 -7.90 6.78
N LYS A 510 18.17 -6.97 7.54
CA LYS A 510 18.59 -5.67 6.99
C LYS A 510 20.05 -5.64 6.54
N THR A 511 20.86 -6.61 6.93
CA THR A 511 22.29 -6.63 6.60
C THR A 511 22.55 -7.50 5.36
N PRO A 512 23.52 -7.15 4.49
CA PRO A 512 23.86 -7.97 3.34
C PRO A 512 24.17 -9.43 3.70
N ALA A 513 24.89 -9.67 4.80
CA ALA A 513 25.22 -11.01 5.27
C ALA A 513 23.98 -11.83 5.66
N ALA A 514 23.07 -11.25 6.45
CA ALA A 514 21.86 -11.96 6.87
C ALA A 514 20.86 -12.14 5.71
N LEU A 515 20.85 -11.21 4.74
CA LEU A 515 20.08 -11.38 3.50
C LEU A 515 20.62 -12.53 2.64
N ILE A 516 21.95 -12.68 2.56
CA ILE A 516 22.60 -13.82 1.90
C ILE A 516 22.20 -15.13 2.59
N GLU A 517 22.13 -15.16 3.92
CA GLU A 517 21.65 -16.31 4.69
C GLU A 517 20.16 -16.61 4.44
N ALA A 518 19.32 -15.58 4.41
CA ALA A 518 17.88 -15.71 4.17
C ALA A 518 17.54 -16.30 2.78
N MET A 519 18.45 -16.22 1.81
CA MET A 519 18.32 -16.93 0.52
C MET A 519 18.27 -18.45 0.66
N ASP A 520 18.62 -19.02 1.82
CA ASP A 520 18.57 -20.47 2.09
C ASP A 520 17.41 -20.86 3.01
N SER A 521 16.49 -19.94 3.31
CA SER A 521 15.31 -20.20 4.14
C SER A 521 14.43 -21.30 3.54
N PRO A 522 13.81 -22.17 4.36
CA PRO A 522 12.76 -23.08 3.88
C PRO A 522 11.54 -22.30 3.35
N ASP A 523 11.31 -21.08 3.84
CA ASP A 523 10.22 -20.22 3.38
C ASP A 523 10.56 -19.55 2.03
N PRO A 524 9.88 -19.92 0.92
CA PRO A 524 10.11 -19.31 -0.37
C PRO A 524 9.83 -17.81 -0.42
N ILE A 525 8.92 -17.33 0.44
CA ILE A 525 8.62 -15.92 0.54
C ILE A 525 9.88 -15.22 1.01
N LEU A 526 10.41 -15.61 2.18
CA LEU A 526 11.62 -15.02 2.76
C LEU A 526 12.81 -15.06 1.79
N ARG A 527 13.03 -16.17 1.06
CA ARG A 527 14.09 -16.24 0.04
C ARG A 527 13.92 -15.17 -1.04
N GLY A 528 12.71 -15.05 -1.57
CA GLY A 528 12.47 -14.05 -2.61
C GLY A 528 12.48 -12.61 -2.06
N LEU A 529 12.00 -12.35 -0.83
CA LEU A 529 12.13 -11.02 -0.22
C LEU A 529 13.61 -10.66 -0.04
N ALA A 530 14.43 -11.62 0.36
CA ALA A 530 15.87 -11.44 0.47
C ALA A 530 16.50 -11.11 -0.89
N ALA A 531 16.11 -11.79 -1.96
CA ALA A 531 16.57 -11.45 -3.32
C ALA A 531 16.19 -10.02 -3.73
N VAL A 532 14.98 -9.57 -3.41
CA VAL A 532 14.53 -8.19 -3.67
C VAL A 532 15.35 -7.18 -2.87
N ALA A 533 15.55 -7.42 -1.57
CA ALA A 533 16.37 -6.55 -0.73
C ALA A 533 17.84 -6.50 -1.21
N LEU A 534 18.41 -7.63 -1.62
CA LEU A 534 19.75 -7.70 -2.22
C LEU A 534 19.83 -6.91 -3.54
N ARG A 535 18.81 -7.00 -4.38
CA ARG A 535 18.73 -6.15 -5.59
C ARG A 535 18.76 -4.67 -5.23
N ASP A 536 17.98 -4.27 -4.24
CA ASP A 536 17.84 -2.86 -3.85
C ASP A 536 19.11 -2.30 -3.18
N LEU A 537 19.93 -3.18 -2.57
CA LEU A 537 21.28 -2.85 -2.07
C LEU A 537 22.32 -2.60 -3.17
N GLY A 538 22.02 -2.95 -4.43
CA GLY A 538 22.90 -2.74 -5.58
C GLY A 538 24.28 -3.38 -5.36
N ALA A 539 25.36 -2.61 -5.52
CA ALA A 539 26.74 -3.11 -5.44
C ALA A 539 27.10 -3.75 -4.08
N GLN A 540 26.41 -3.40 -2.99
CA GLN A 540 26.65 -4.02 -1.68
C GLN A 540 26.23 -5.49 -1.63
N ALA A 541 25.38 -5.94 -2.56
CA ALA A 541 24.95 -7.33 -2.68
C ALA A 541 25.87 -8.18 -3.57
N LEU A 542 27.01 -7.66 -4.04
CA LEU A 542 27.96 -8.42 -4.85
C LEU A 542 28.39 -9.77 -4.21
N PRO A 543 28.62 -9.86 -2.87
CA PRO A 543 28.93 -11.13 -2.22
C PRO A 543 27.81 -12.20 -2.33
N ALA A 544 26.59 -11.80 -2.68
CA ALA A 544 25.45 -12.70 -2.83
C ALA A 544 25.39 -13.42 -4.20
N LEU A 545 26.23 -13.03 -5.18
CA LEU A 545 26.13 -13.49 -6.58
C LEU A 545 26.00 -15.01 -6.72
N THR A 546 26.84 -15.78 -6.02
CA THR A 546 26.81 -17.24 -6.09
C THR A 546 25.50 -17.83 -5.55
N ARG A 547 24.96 -17.26 -4.46
CA ARG A 547 23.68 -17.73 -3.90
C ARG A 547 22.51 -17.34 -4.78
N LEU A 548 22.53 -16.14 -5.37
CA LEU A 548 21.52 -15.69 -6.32
C LEU A 548 21.54 -16.57 -7.58
N ALA A 549 22.72 -16.90 -8.12
CA ALA A 549 22.83 -17.80 -9.26
C ALA A 549 22.31 -19.22 -8.95
N ARG A 550 22.62 -19.75 -7.75
CA ARG A 550 22.04 -21.02 -7.28
C ARG A 550 20.51 -20.96 -7.19
N ALA A 551 19.97 -19.91 -6.58
CA ALA A 551 18.51 -19.73 -6.47
C ALA A 551 17.85 -19.64 -7.85
N LEU A 552 18.42 -18.86 -8.77
CA LEU A 552 17.98 -18.78 -10.16
C LEU A 552 17.93 -20.16 -10.84
N ARG A 553 18.89 -21.04 -10.56
CA ARG A 553 18.99 -22.35 -11.24
C ARG A 553 18.14 -23.44 -10.62
N GLN A 554 17.88 -23.38 -9.31
CA GLN A 554 17.43 -24.55 -8.54
C GLN A 554 16.17 -24.31 -7.71
N ASP A 555 15.77 -23.05 -7.48
CA ASP A 555 14.60 -22.78 -6.66
C ASP A 555 13.31 -23.27 -7.35
N GLN A 556 12.44 -23.94 -6.60
CA GLN A 556 11.17 -24.44 -7.12
C GLN A 556 10.21 -23.28 -7.45
N GLU A 557 10.32 -22.18 -6.70
CA GLU A 557 9.43 -21.04 -6.86
C GLU A 557 9.88 -20.10 -7.97
N ILE A 558 9.01 -19.93 -8.97
CA ILE A 558 9.20 -19.03 -10.11
C ILE A 558 9.58 -17.62 -9.64
N ALA A 559 8.90 -17.13 -8.60
CA ALA A 559 9.14 -15.80 -8.06
C ALA A 559 10.57 -15.66 -7.52
N VAL A 560 11.10 -16.65 -6.80
CA VAL A 560 12.46 -16.60 -6.26
C VAL A 560 13.48 -16.62 -7.38
N ARG A 561 13.32 -17.50 -8.39
CA ARG A 561 14.21 -17.55 -9.56
C ARG A 561 14.27 -16.21 -10.30
N MET A 562 13.11 -15.63 -10.58
CA MET A 562 13.00 -14.32 -11.25
C MET A 562 13.69 -13.21 -10.44
N ARG A 563 13.38 -13.10 -9.14
CA ARG A 563 13.95 -12.08 -8.24
C ARG A 563 15.47 -12.22 -8.14
N ALA A 564 15.98 -13.46 -8.15
CA ALA A 564 17.42 -13.71 -8.16
C ALA A 564 18.09 -13.22 -9.46
N ALA A 565 17.46 -13.44 -10.63
CA ALA A 565 17.95 -12.86 -11.89
C ALA A 565 17.93 -11.33 -11.88
N ASP A 566 16.90 -10.69 -11.33
CA ASP A 566 16.84 -9.23 -11.20
C ASP A 566 17.93 -8.68 -10.29
N ALA A 567 18.22 -9.37 -9.17
CA ALA A 567 19.30 -9.03 -8.24
C ALA A 567 20.69 -9.20 -8.87
N ILE A 568 20.87 -10.16 -9.79
CA ILE A 568 22.08 -10.30 -10.59
C ILE A 568 22.18 -9.16 -11.61
N ALA A 569 21.07 -8.80 -12.26
CA ALA A 569 21.03 -7.77 -13.31
C ALA A 569 21.55 -6.40 -12.84
N VAL A 570 21.21 -5.99 -11.61
CA VAL A 570 21.65 -4.69 -11.05
C VAL A 570 23.17 -4.63 -10.80
N GLN A 571 23.88 -5.76 -10.75
CA GLN A 571 25.34 -5.79 -10.65
C GLN A 571 26.04 -5.41 -11.97
N GLY A 572 25.28 -5.38 -13.08
CA GLY A 572 25.80 -5.04 -14.40
C GLY A 572 26.99 -5.92 -14.80
N ARG A 573 28.09 -5.30 -15.23
CA ARG A 573 29.33 -6.00 -15.60
C ARG A 573 29.89 -6.88 -14.47
N ALA A 574 29.65 -6.55 -13.20
CA ALA A 574 30.15 -7.34 -12.08
C ALA A 574 29.48 -8.71 -11.95
N ALA A 575 28.34 -8.96 -12.63
CA ALA A 575 27.71 -10.27 -12.72
C ALA A 575 28.40 -11.25 -13.68
N LEU A 576 29.49 -10.86 -14.36
CA LEU A 576 30.22 -11.73 -15.29
C LEU A 576 30.59 -13.12 -14.73
N PRO A 577 30.96 -13.30 -13.44
CA PRO A 577 31.28 -14.62 -12.89
C PRO A 577 30.14 -15.63 -12.93
N VAL A 578 28.88 -15.18 -13.00
CA VAL A 578 27.67 -16.04 -13.05
C VAL A 578 27.01 -16.02 -14.44
N LEU A 579 27.72 -15.57 -15.48
CA LEU A 579 27.22 -15.54 -16.86
C LEU A 579 26.77 -16.93 -17.33
N GLY A 580 27.50 -17.99 -16.96
CA GLY A 580 27.15 -19.36 -17.31
C GLY A 580 25.80 -19.78 -16.73
N ASP A 581 25.52 -19.41 -15.48
CA ASP A 581 24.23 -19.70 -14.82
C ASP A 581 23.07 -18.96 -15.49
N LEU A 582 23.28 -17.69 -15.89
CA LEU A 582 22.29 -16.92 -16.63
C LEU A 582 21.97 -17.55 -17.99
N ILE A 583 22.99 -17.93 -18.77
CA ILE A 583 22.80 -18.59 -20.07
C ILE A 583 22.04 -19.90 -19.87
N ALA A 584 22.47 -20.71 -18.90
CA ALA A 584 21.86 -22.00 -18.66
C ALA A 584 20.40 -21.86 -18.17
N ALA A 585 20.06 -20.82 -17.40
CA ALA A 585 18.67 -20.52 -17.02
C ALA A 585 17.83 -20.03 -18.21
N ALA A 586 18.41 -19.26 -19.13
CA ALA A 586 17.74 -18.84 -20.37
C ALA A 586 17.43 -20.03 -21.30
N GLU A 587 18.29 -21.06 -21.29
CA GLU A 587 18.14 -22.28 -22.09
C GLU A 587 17.29 -23.38 -21.42
N ALA A 588 16.84 -23.17 -20.19
CA ALA A 588 16.11 -24.18 -19.44
C ALA A 588 14.77 -24.53 -20.13
N PRO A 589 14.49 -25.84 -20.35
CA PRO A 589 13.26 -26.27 -21.01
C PRO A 589 12.04 -25.91 -20.16
N ASN A 590 11.00 -25.37 -20.79
CA ASN A 590 9.75 -24.94 -20.15
C ASN A 590 9.93 -23.93 -19.00
N GLU A 591 11.01 -23.13 -19.02
CA GLU A 591 11.17 -22.06 -18.03
C GLU A 591 10.07 -21.00 -18.17
N HIS A 592 9.68 -20.42 -17.03
CA HIS A 592 8.62 -19.44 -16.97
C HIS A 592 9.00 -18.14 -17.68
N VAL A 593 8.10 -17.59 -18.49
CA VAL A 593 8.36 -16.39 -19.31
C VAL A 593 8.87 -15.18 -18.51
N HIS A 594 8.42 -14.99 -17.27
CA HIS A 594 8.92 -13.93 -16.40
C HIS A 594 10.38 -14.14 -15.96
N VAL A 595 10.78 -15.38 -15.67
CA VAL A 595 12.17 -15.71 -15.35
C VAL A 595 13.05 -15.48 -16.58
N GLN A 596 12.63 -15.97 -17.74
CA GLN A 596 13.36 -15.76 -19.01
C GLN A 596 13.53 -14.27 -19.35
N ARG A 597 12.48 -13.45 -19.12
CA ARG A 597 12.54 -12.00 -19.28
C ARG A 597 13.58 -11.37 -18.35
N SER A 598 13.57 -11.70 -17.07
CA SER A 598 14.56 -11.19 -16.09
C SER A 598 15.98 -11.63 -16.43
N VAL A 599 16.17 -12.88 -16.84
CA VAL A 599 17.47 -13.40 -17.29
C VAL A 599 17.97 -12.66 -18.54
N ALA A 600 17.09 -12.41 -19.51
CA ALA A 600 17.46 -11.64 -20.70
C ALA A 600 17.93 -10.22 -20.34
N LEU A 601 17.23 -9.54 -19.43
CA LEU A 601 17.64 -8.23 -18.92
C LEU A 601 18.99 -8.29 -18.20
N ALA A 602 19.22 -9.31 -17.37
CA ALA A 602 20.49 -9.51 -16.66
C ALA A 602 21.66 -9.70 -17.63
N LEU A 603 21.49 -10.53 -18.66
CA LEU A 603 22.48 -10.73 -19.72
C LEU A 603 22.80 -9.42 -20.45
N GLY A 604 21.79 -8.63 -20.79
CA GLY A 604 21.97 -7.32 -21.40
C GLY A 604 22.73 -6.32 -20.53
N ARG A 605 22.55 -6.37 -19.20
CA ARG A 605 23.20 -5.47 -18.23
C ARG A 605 24.68 -5.79 -18.01
N ILE A 606 25.12 -7.02 -18.27
CA ILE A 606 26.56 -7.37 -18.30
C ILE A 606 27.26 -6.63 -19.45
N GLY A 607 26.56 -6.42 -20.57
CA GLY A 607 27.08 -5.71 -21.74
C GLY A 607 27.90 -6.61 -22.68
N PRO A 608 28.84 -6.07 -23.46
CA PRO A 608 29.54 -6.80 -24.53
C PRO A 608 30.23 -8.11 -24.12
N GLN A 609 30.60 -8.27 -22.84
CA GLN A 609 31.20 -9.49 -22.32
C GLN A 609 30.23 -10.68 -22.30
N ALA A 610 28.92 -10.45 -22.43
CA ALA A 610 27.89 -11.50 -22.54
C ALA A 610 27.62 -11.93 -24.00
N ALA A 611 28.57 -11.72 -24.93
CA ALA A 611 28.43 -12.10 -26.35
C ALA A 611 28.05 -13.58 -26.57
N SER A 612 28.51 -14.48 -25.70
CA SER A 612 28.14 -15.91 -25.75
C SER A 612 26.65 -16.17 -25.50
N ALA A 613 25.91 -15.22 -24.93
CA ALA A 613 24.47 -15.33 -24.70
C ALA A 613 23.59 -14.92 -25.90
N VAL A 614 24.18 -14.33 -26.95
CA VAL A 614 23.43 -13.87 -28.13
C VAL A 614 22.60 -14.99 -28.79
N PRO A 615 23.10 -16.23 -28.97
CA PRO A 615 22.31 -17.30 -29.57
C PRO A 615 21.03 -17.64 -28.80
N VAL A 616 21.09 -17.70 -27.46
CA VAL A 616 19.89 -17.95 -26.64
C VAL A 616 18.95 -16.74 -26.64
N LEU A 617 19.47 -15.51 -26.60
CA LEU A 617 18.65 -14.30 -26.68
C LEU A 617 17.89 -14.22 -28.01
N ARG A 618 18.50 -14.63 -29.14
CA ARG A 618 17.82 -14.71 -30.45
C ARG A 618 16.66 -15.69 -30.44
N LYS A 619 16.76 -16.82 -29.73
CA LYS A 619 15.63 -17.75 -29.55
C LYS A 619 14.52 -17.10 -28.72
N LEU A 620 14.88 -16.36 -27.68
CA LEU A 620 13.93 -15.67 -26.81
C LEU A 620 13.21 -14.49 -27.48
N GLU A 621 13.73 -13.93 -28.58
CA GLU A 621 13.02 -12.91 -29.38
C GLU A 621 11.64 -13.39 -29.87
N GLY A 622 11.49 -14.70 -30.15
CA GLY A 622 10.24 -15.30 -30.58
C GLY A 622 9.27 -15.68 -29.44
N VAL A 623 9.68 -15.54 -28.17
CA VAL A 623 8.85 -15.91 -27.02
C VAL A 623 7.96 -14.72 -26.62
N PRO A 624 6.61 -14.88 -26.60
CA PRO A 624 5.71 -13.81 -26.19
C PRO A 624 6.09 -13.24 -24.82
N ARG A 625 6.05 -11.91 -24.67
CA ARG A 625 6.44 -11.14 -23.46
C ARG A 625 7.93 -11.15 -23.09
N VAL A 626 8.76 -12.01 -23.68
CA VAL A 626 10.22 -12.02 -23.48
C VAL A 626 10.92 -11.25 -24.59
N GLY A 627 10.39 -11.31 -25.82
CA GLY A 627 11.04 -10.78 -27.01
C GLY A 627 11.59 -9.35 -26.89
N PRO A 628 10.83 -8.36 -26.41
CA PRO A 628 11.33 -7.00 -26.24
C PRO A 628 12.56 -6.88 -25.33
N ALA A 629 12.60 -7.68 -24.25
CA ALA A 629 13.75 -7.71 -23.33
C ALA A 629 14.96 -8.38 -23.98
N ALA A 630 14.75 -9.46 -24.73
CA ALA A 630 15.82 -10.14 -25.48
C ALA A 630 16.43 -9.23 -26.56
N THR A 631 15.61 -8.55 -27.36
CA THR A 631 16.07 -7.57 -28.36
C THR A 631 16.86 -6.43 -27.70
N THR A 632 16.36 -5.91 -26.57
CA THR A 632 17.08 -4.87 -25.81
C THR A 632 18.43 -5.37 -25.31
N ALA A 633 18.48 -6.59 -24.77
CA ALA A 633 19.71 -7.21 -24.32
C ALA A 633 20.73 -7.40 -25.45
N ILE A 634 20.28 -7.86 -26.63
CA ILE A 634 21.13 -8.00 -27.81
C ILE A 634 21.73 -6.65 -28.22
N ARG A 635 20.95 -5.57 -28.21
CA ARG A 635 21.46 -4.22 -28.52
C ARG A 635 22.52 -3.74 -27.51
N SER A 636 22.37 -4.09 -26.24
CA SER A 636 23.35 -3.75 -25.20
C SER A 636 24.65 -4.57 -25.31
N ILE A 637 24.57 -5.81 -25.79
CA ILE A 637 25.71 -6.72 -25.97
C ILE A 637 26.45 -6.42 -27.28
N LEU A 638 25.69 -6.17 -28.35
CA LEU A 638 26.16 -5.84 -29.69
C LEU A 638 25.74 -4.41 -30.05
N PRO A 639 26.32 -3.38 -29.38
CA PRO A 639 26.03 -2.01 -29.78
C PRO A 639 26.42 -1.84 -31.25
N ALA A 640 25.49 -1.31 -32.06
CA ALA A 640 25.77 -0.96 -33.45
C ALA A 640 27.02 -0.08 -33.50
N GLY A 641 27.88 -0.31 -34.49
CA GLY A 641 29.23 0.23 -34.59
C GLY A 641 29.37 1.71 -34.21
N ARG A 642 30.47 2.00 -33.51
CA ARG A 642 31.13 3.31 -33.62
C ARG A 642 31.61 3.54 -35.04
#